data_AF-A0A524FHS9-F1
#
_entry.id   AF-A0A524FHS9-F1
#
_cell.length_a   1.000
_cell.length_b   1.000
_cell.length_c   1.000
_cell.angle_alpha   90.00
_cell.angle_beta   90.00
_cell.angle_gamma   90.00
#
_symmetry.space_group_name_H-M   'P 1'
#
loop_
_entity.id
_entity.type
_entity.pdbx_description
1 polymer ?
#
loop_
_entity_poly.entity_id
_entity_poly.type
_entity_poly.pdbx_seq_one_letter_code
_entity_poly.pdbx_strand_id
1 'polypeptide(L)'
;MGERIVITGIKRKTTAIESTFRFFQTVDLIINHFKREADKQKIYELTDSFNKETTLKDFLIATASIHLYHNIGIRVEESNEIDQMTVDSTKNLEILEKKILFDELSLILKDSLNLEIDLLNRLINLENKVISFLIEERKSTLKDLEKKRMIKAIEDRIEQDLIEIVLKYPPFYFYDLIGDLIGFTDKIKLEILDESSAFKDLSIELEKKLKGKEKEDKVIELSTLNRLIEKIQTIFEFKSYKELQTQAMPVRMIKRKVMEYNLNRFPISIPGLNTFLKANNIKKQLIEKIGIALKEKINYEQFEKDTLLFLKSEIIKQLKTNPNDFIYFLQNLNESSFREIIYMLNKYGLYNILHLINADDNLIQKIKQNMIRYNIDKFNIVDLNKEEKNLIFLAKNAISTLDVPSLNNIRKKFDDLDEINLLKLLNQDYKALDELWKIIEEKIGCSINDFREYVRKKEIIDRVFLQDLKLNSYSQILTLLNFEEIINNLTKQIYFYIFSKIVRQISRIIEIYLKISNEKALFLLALKKMDGTTESEKWIWIKLEELIIVRIIAMQKELVVIFNALNQPFLVNGFIFARLTNLSLNEGINEFKEKPSLIFEKIKPLRLNADIISPVSYCIAYDLIKKFEQVEEKRKLKVIQIIESKEKEKEKKKEEIRKKQEINTLNWIERRITSSLMRINSPGINPNQLYWQEKDTKTAIDNIKLHSELKGNTLDLFSEFFHFAVEKIKLFAKEMKLPNYEIINNIVVDISEKILEGRLGHAPSSQEIETMLEGERFEIAKQISIRIGKMLDKALYSKFKKKGR
;
A
#
# COMPACT_ATOMS: atom_id res chain seq x y z
N MET A 1 -24.86 -2.98 -42.18
CA MET A 1 -23.79 -3.53 -41.34
C MET A 1 -23.83 -2.79 -40.02
N GLY A 2 -24.26 -3.45 -38.94
CA GLY A 2 -24.47 -2.81 -37.65
C GLY A 2 -23.15 -2.47 -36.97
N GLU A 3 -23.02 -1.22 -36.54
CA GLU A 3 -21.97 -0.79 -35.62
C GLU A 3 -22.09 -1.64 -34.35
N ARG A 4 -21.17 -2.60 -34.19
CA ARG A 4 -20.99 -3.29 -32.92
C ARG A 4 -20.55 -2.23 -31.91
N ILE A 5 -21.46 -1.84 -31.04
CA ILE A 5 -21.18 -1.10 -29.80
C ILE A 5 -20.21 -1.97 -29.00
N VAL A 6 -18.92 -1.68 -29.11
CA VAL A 6 -17.89 -2.27 -28.26
C VAL A 6 -18.08 -1.62 -26.89
N ILE A 7 -18.61 -2.38 -25.94
CA ILE A 7 -18.76 -1.94 -24.55
C ILE A 7 -17.33 -1.76 -23.98
N THR A 8 -16.92 -0.51 -23.78
CA THR A 8 -15.56 -0.12 -23.35
C THR A 8 -15.35 -0.14 -21.84
N GLY A 9 -16.34 -0.51 -21.02
CA GLY A 9 -16.17 -0.61 -19.58
C GLY A 9 -17.46 -0.92 -18.79
N ILE A 10 -17.30 -1.29 -17.52
CA ILE A 10 -18.39 -1.54 -16.56
C ILE A 10 -18.40 -0.41 -15.52
N LYS A 11 -19.54 0.29 -15.41
CA LYS A 11 -19.75 1.38 -14.45
C LYS A 11 -19.74 0.83 -13.01
N ARG A 12 -18.92 1.39 -12.12
CA ARG A 12 -18.95 1.04 -10.68
C ARG A 12 -20.12 1.73 -9.97
N LYS A 13 -20.65 1.10 -8.92
CA LYS A 13 -21.69 1.68 -8.04
C LYS A 13 -21.19 2.96 -7.36
N THR A 14 -22.10 3.87 -7.03
CA THR A 14 -21.85 5.15 -6.31
C THR A 14 -21.06 4.98 -5.01
N THR A 15 -21.20 3.86 -4.30
CA THR A 15 -20.40 3.51 -3.12
C THR A 15 -18.91 3.34 -3.41
N ALA A 16 -18.52 3.00 -4.63
CA ALA A 16 -17.12 2.95 -5.03
C ALA A 16 -16.52 4.37 -5.16
N ILE A 17 -17.29 5.36 -5.62
CA ILE A 17 -16.85 6.77 -5.72
C ILE A 17 -16.47 7.30 -4.33
N GLU A 18 -17.27 7.01 -3.29
CA GLU A 18 -16.97 7.37 -1.90
C GLU A 18 -15.71 6.69 -1.34
N SER A 19 -15.47 5.43 -1.70
CA SER A 19 -14.23 4.74 -1.35
C SER A 19 -13.04 5.33 -2.12
N THR A 20 -13.25 5.77 -3.35
CA THR A 20 -12.19 6.35 -4.20
C THR A 20 -11.78 7.73 -3.67
N PHE A 21 -12.76 8.51 -3.19
CA PHE A 21 -12.58 9.82 -2.57
C PHE A 21 -11.66 9.79 -1.33
N ARG A 22 -11.62 8.68 -0.58
CA ARG A 22 -10.84 8.54 0.67
C ARG A 22 -9.55 7.74 0.55
N PHE A 23 -9.38 6.95 -0.50
CA PHE A 23 -8.27 5.98 -0.60
C PHE A 23 -7.22 6.32 -1.66
N PHE A 24 -7.51 7.20 -2.63
CA PHE A 24 -6.58 7.50 -3.74
C PHE A 24 -6.02 8.92 -3.74
N GLN A 25 -6.35 9.75 -2.74
CA GLN A 25 -5.70 11.05 -2.60
C GLN A 25 -4.37 10.85 -1.85
N THR A 26 -3.26 11.15 -2.52
CA THR A 26 -1.90 11.13 -1.93
C THR A 26 -1.83 11.92 -0.63
N VAL A 27 -2.58 13.01 -0.55
CA VAL A 27 -2.74 13.83 0.66
C VAL A 27 -3.32 13.02 1.83
N ASP A 28 -4.37 12.23 1.60
CA ASP A 28 -4.98 11.37 2.64
C ASP A 28 -4.02 10.26 3.08
N LEU A 29 -3.20 9.72 2.17
CA LEU A 29 -2.19 8.73 2.51
C LEU A 29 -1.09 9.30 3.42
N ILE A 30 -0.65 10.55 3.16
CA ILE A 30 0.29 11.25 4.05
C ILE A 30 -0.38 11.49 5.41
N ILE A 31 -1.61 12.00 5.42
CA ILE A 31 -2.38 12.25 6.66
C ILE A 31 -2.59 10.96 7.46
N ASN A 32 -2.77 9.81 6.82
CA ASN A 32 -2.97 8.53 7.51
C ASN A 32 -1.74 8.06 8.29
N HIS A 33 -0.52 8.38 7.84
CA HIS A 33 0.70 8.15 8.61
C HIS A 33 0.68 8.92 9.94
N PHE A 34 0.13 10.14 9.94
CA PHE A 34 -0.08 10.93 11.16
C PHE A 34 -1.21 10.41 12.05
N LYS A 35 -2.08 9.52 11.57
CA LYS A 35 -3.16 8.92 12.39
C LYS A 35 -2.71 7.65 13.11
N ARG A 36 -1.67 6.97 12.64
CA ARG A 36 -1.22 5.66 13.14
C ARG A 36 0.00 5.80 14.04
N GLU A 37 -0.10 5.35 15.28
CA GLU A 37 1.00 5.43 16.26
C GLU A 37 2.27 4.69 15.80
N ALA A 38 2.12 3.52 15.18
CA ALA A 38 3.25 2.74 14.67
C ALA A 38 4.04 3.48 13.57
N ASP A 39 3.35 4.25 12.72
CA ASP A 39 3.99 5.04 11.67
C ASP A 39 4.66 6.29 12.27
N LYS A 40 4.06 6.91 13.30
CA LYS A 40 4.69 8.01 14.06
C LYS A 40 6.02 7.59 14.67
N GLN A 41 6.10 6.41 15.29
CA GLN A 41 7.35 5.92 15.88
C GLN A 41 8.48 5.82 14.85
N LYS A 42 8.19 5.29 13.66
CA LYS A 42 9.18 5.23 12.56
C LYS A 42 9.61 6.61 12.07
N ILE A 43 8.71 7.59 12.10
CA ILE A 43 9.06 8.97 11.75
C ILE A 43 10.01 9.54 12.81
N TYR A 44 9.70 9.36 14.10
CA TYR A 44 10.58 9.77 15.21
C TYR A 44 11.95 9.12 15.12
N GLU A 45 12.02 7.79 14.88
CA GLU A 45 13.29 7.08 14.70
C GLU A 45 14.16 7.74 13.61
N LEU A 46 13.58 8.13 12.47
CA LEU A 46 14.31 8.83 11.42
C LEU A 46 14.69 10.24 11.83
N THR A 47 13.75 11.04 12.32
CA THR A 47 14.02 12.45 12.64
C THR A 47 15.04 12.60 13.78
N ASP A 48 14.95 11.74 14.81
CA ASP A 48 15.87 11.75 15.95
C ASP A 48 17.25 11.21 15.56
N SER A 49 17.32 10.29 14.58
CA SER A 49 18.60 9.79 14.05
C SER A 49 19.35 10.82 13.21
N PHE A 50 18.66 11.81 12.63
CA PHE A 50 19.25 12.76 11.68
C PHE A 50 19.44 14.16 12.26
N ASN A 51 18.50 14.67 13.06
CA ASN A 51 18.50 16.05 13.57
C ASN A 51 18.27 16.09 15.09
N LYS A 52 19.09 16.88 15.82
CA LYS A 52 18.89 17.12 17.27
C LYS A 52 17.72 18.07 17.58
N GLU A 53 17.24 18.80 16.57
CA GLU A 53 16.11 19.72 16.66
C GLU A 53 15.11 19.39 15.54
N THR A 54 13.97 18.83 15.90
CA THR A 54 12.96 18.35 14.97
C THR A 54 11.87 19.40 14.79
N THR A 55 11.69 19.87 13.56
CA THR A 55 10.60 20.79 13.18
C THR A 55 9.44 20.02 12.53
N LEU A 56 8.26 20.65 12.40
CA LEU A 56 7.16 20.05 11.65
C LEU A 56 7.52 19.83 10.16
N LYS A 57 8.39 20.68 9.60
CA LYS A 57 8.90 20.53 8.24
C LYS A 57 9.68 19.22 8.10
N ASP A 58 10.60 18.95 9.02
CA ASP A 58 11.39 17.71 9.01
C ASP A 58 10.49 16.49 9.17
N PHE A 59 9.49 16.57 10.05
CA PHE A 59 8.55 15.48 10.27
C PHE A 59 7.73 15.16 9.00
N LEU A 60 7.30 16.20 8.26
CA LEU A 60 6.61 16.04 6.97
C LEU A 60 7.50 15.42 5.89
N ILE A 61 8.74 15.86 5.79
CA ILE A 61 9.72 15.31 4.84
C ILE A 61 10.05 13.86 5.17
N ALA A 62 10.24 13.53 6.46
CA ALA A 62 10.45 12.17 6.92
C ALA A 62 9.25 11.26 6.62
N THR A 63 8.02 11.75 6.82
CA THR A 63 6.79 11.03 6.46
C THR A 63 6.74 10.72 4.96
N ALA A 64 7.05 11.71 4.12
CA ALA A 64 7.12 11.52 2.68
C ALA A 64 8.22 10.53 2.28
N SER A 65 9.39 10.59 2.91
CA SER A 65 10.52 9.66 2.67
C SER A 65 10.16 8.22 3.02
N ILE A 66 9.52 7.99 4.16
CA ILE A 66 8.99 6.67 4.57
C ILE A 66 7.96 6.19 3.55
N HIS A 67 7.04 7.05 3.13
CA HIS A 67 6.02 6.69 2.16
C HIS A 67 6.64 6.28 0.82
N LEU A 68 7.62 7.03 0.32
CA LEU A 68 8.34 6.69 -0.92
C LEU A 68 9.06 5.35 -0.79
N TYR A 69 9.74 5.10 0.33
CA TYR A 69 10.53 3.89 0.54
C TYR A 69 9.67 2.63 0.75
N HIS A 70 8.67 2.69 1.64
CA HIS A 70 7.88 1.52 2.07
C HIS A 70 6.66 1.27 1.20
N ASN A 71 5.94 2.32 0.81
CA ASN A 71 4.66 2.15 0.10
C ASN A 71 4.83 2.19 -1.41
N ILE A 72 5.68 3.09 -1.93
CA ILE A 72 5.95 3.18 -3.37
C ILE A 72 7.11 2.26 -3.79
N GLY A 73 8.04 1.96 -2.88
CA GLY A 73 9.16 1.06 -3.14
C GLY A 73 10.33 1.73 -3.86
N ILE A 74 10.52 3.04 -3.67
CA ILE A 74 11.67 3.76 -4.20
C ILE A 74 12.94 3.31 -3.47
N ARG A 75 13.95 2.92 -4.24
CA ARG A 75 15.29 2.56 -3.81
C ARG A 75 16.31 3.47 -4.48
N VAL A 76 17.42 3.71 -3.80
CA VAL A 76 18.41 4.71 -4.18
C VAL A 76 19.82 4.12 -4.28
N GLU A 77 20.01 2.88 -3.81
CA GLU A 77 21.21 2.10 -4.06
C GLU A 77 20.89 0.78 -4.80
N GLU A 78 21.83 0.29 -5.62
CA GLU A 78 21.72 -1.03 -6.26
C GLU A 78 21.81 -2.12 -5.18
N SER A 79 20.66 -2.67 -4.83
CA SER A 79 20.51 -3.79 -3.89
C SER A 79 20.93 -5.14 -4.49
N ASN A 80 22.08 -5.18 -5.19
CA ASN A 80 22.59 -6.39 -5.84
C ASN A 80 23.54 -7.20 -4.92
N GLU A 81 23.82 -6.70 -3.71
CA GLU A 81 24.65 -7.38 -2.69
C GLU A 81 23.84 -7.90 -1.48
N ILE A 82 22.50 -8.03 -1.62
CA ILE A 82 21.64 -8.52 -0.52
C ILE A 82 22.05 -9.93 -0.05
N ASP A 83 22.56 -10.78 -0.95
CA ASP A 83 22.92 -12.17 -0.63
C ASP A 83 24.10 -12.30 0.37
N GLN A 84 24.78 -11.20 0.74
CA GLN A 84 25.91 -11.19 1.70
C GLN A 84 25.69 -10.31 2.95
N MET A 85 24.51 -9.70 3.11
CA MET A 85 24.28 -8.69 4.14
C MET A 85 23.71 -9.27 5.45
N THR A 86 24.34 -8.92 6.58
CA THR A 86 23.82 -9.22 7.92
C THR A 86 22.55 -8.41 8.21
N VAL A 87 21.70 -8.87 9.13
CA VAL A 87 20.46 -8.17 9.52
C VAL A 87 20.73 -6.70 9.92
N ASP A 88 21.82 -6.43 10.63
CA ASP A 88 22.20 -5.07 11.01
C ASP A 88 22.63 -4.21 9.81
N SER A 89 23.33 -4.80 8.84
CA SER A 89 23.70 -4.07 7.61
C SER A 89 22.47 -3.70 6.77
N THR A 90 21.43 -4.57 6.73
CA THR A 90 20.17 -4.24 6.03
C THR A 90 19.39 -3.10 6.68
N LYS A 91 19.37 -3.03 8.02
CA LYS A 91 18.76 -1.92 8.75
C LYS A 91 19.50 -0.60 8.52
N ASN A 92 20.84 -0.63 8.52
CA ASN A 92 21.66 0.55 8.27
C ASN A 92 21.46 1.07 6.85
N LEU A 93 21.39 0.19 5.85
CA LEU A 93 21.08 0.57 4.47
C LEU A 93 19.69 1.19 4.33
N GLU A 94 18.68 0.59 4.96
CA GLU A 94 17.33 1.17 4.97
C GLU A 94 17.33 2.60 5.54
N ILE A 95 18.06 2.84 6.63
CA ILE A 95 18.19 4.17 7.23
C ILE A 95 18.93 5.12 6.28
N LEU A 96 20.01 4.67 5.63
CA LEU A 96 20.77 5.47 4.66
C LEU A 96 19.93 5.83 3.43
N GLU A 97 19.22 4.89 2.82
CA GLU A 97 18.38 5.15 1.66
C GLU A 97 17.25 6.14 1.99
N LYS A 98 16.62 5.99 3.15
CA LYS A 98 15.62 6.96 3.64
C LYS A 98 16.23 8.34 3.89
N LYS A 99 17.47 8.40 4.38
CA LYS A 99 18.19 9.68 4.56
C LYS A 99 18.45 10.36 3.23
N ILE A 100 18.87 9.62 2.20
CA ILE A 100 19.07 10.18 0.86
C ILE A 100 17.74 10.72 0.31
N LEU A 101 16.64 9.97 0.44
CA LEU A 101 15.31 10.45 0.05
C LEU A 101 14.87 11.69 0.84
N PHE A 102 15.19 11.76 2.13
CA PHE A 102 14.93 12.92 2.98
C PHE A 102 15.66 14.16 2.44
N ASP A 103 16.95 14.03 2.13
CA ASP A 103 17.76 15.13 1.60
C ASP A 103 17.30 15.56 0.20
N GLU A 104 16.91 14.61 -0.66
CA GLU A 104 16.31 14.88 -1.98
C GLU A 104 15.02 15.71 -1.85
N LEU A 105 14.10 15.25 -1.00
CA LEU A 105 12.82 15.94 -0.78
C LEU A 105 13.03 17.32 -0.18
N SER A 106 13.95 17.47 0.77
CA SER A 106 14.29 18.76 1.37
C SER A 106 14.81 19.76 0.33
N LEU A 107 15.68 19.30 -0.58
CA LEU A 107 16.22 20.10 -1.69
C LEU A 107 15.14 20.51 -2.69
N ILE A 108 14.18 19.63 -2.99
CA ILE A 108 13.09 19.93 -3.92
C ILE A 108 12.06 20.87 -3.28
N LEU A 109 11.69 20.64 -2.01
CA LEU A 109 10.66 21.40 -1.32
C LEU A 109 11.09 22.82 -0.95
N LYS A 110 12.36 23.05 -0.57
CA LYS A 110 12.88 24.37 -0.16
C LYS A 110 11.93 25.10 0.82
N ASP A 111 11.37 26.24 0.41
CA ASP A 111 10.43 27.07 1.19
C ASP A 111 8.97 26.86 0.83
N SER A 112 8.63 25.83 0.04
CA SER A 112 7.27 25.56 -0.45
C SER A 112 6.22 25.61 0.66
N LEU A 113 6.45 24.93 1.80
CA LEU A 113 5.51 24.92 2.92
C LEU A 113 5.22 26.31 3.50
N ASN A 114 6.24 27.18 3.56
CA ASN A 114 6.05 28.55 4.01
C ASN A 114 5.25 29.37 2.99
N LEU A 115 5.46 29.13 1.69
CA LEU A 115 4.70 29.76 0.61
C LEU A 115 3.24 29.29 0.59
N GLU A 116 2.96 28.01 0.88
CA GLU A 116 1.60 27.48 1.03
C GLU A 116 0.85 28.19 2.17
N ILE A 117 1.51 28.37 3.33
CA ILE A 117 0.96 29.12 4.46
C ILE A 117 0.67 30.57 4.09
N ASP A 118 1.58 31.24 3.39
CA ASP A 118 1.38 32.62 2.97
C ASP A 118 0.20 32.77 1.99
N LEU A 119 0.06 31.84 1.03
CA LEU A 119 -1.08 31.81 0.10
C LEU A 119 -2.40 31.63 0.84
N LEU A 120 -2.47 30.70 1.80
CA LEU A 120 -3.67 30.51 2.61
C LEU A 120 -4.02 31.75 3.43
N ASN A 121 -3.02 32.44 3.99
CA ASN A 121 -3.22 33.71 4.68
C ASN A 121 -3.75 34.80 3.75
N ARG A 122 -3.24 34.91 2.51
CA ARG A 122 -3.74 35.86 1.51
C ARG A 122 -5.20 35.57 1.13
N LEU A 123 -5.54 34.30 0.90
CA LEU A 123 -6.91 33.87 0.63
C LEU A 123 -7.86 34.28 1.77
N ILE A 124 -7.53 33.91 3.01
CA ILE A 124 -8.35 34.23 4.19
C ILE A 124 -8.50 35.75 4.38
N ASN A 125 -7.42 36.50 4.19
CA ASN A 125 -7.46 37.97 4.29
C ASN A 125 -8.36 38.60 3.22
N LEU A 126 -8.34 38.08 1.99
CA LEU A 126 -9.23 38.54 0.92
C LEU A 126 -10.69 38.19 1.23
N GLU A 127 -10.96 36.95 1.63
CA GLU A 127 -12.31 36.52 2.06
C GLU A 127 -12.85 37.41 3.17
N ASN A 128 -12.06 37.70 4.20
CA ASN A 128 -12.45 38.57 5.30
C ASN A 128 -12.78 40.00 4.85
N LYS A 129 -12.07 40.54 3.86
CA LYS A 129 -12.38 41.85 3.27
C LYS A 129 -13.69 41.82 2.50
N VAL A 130 -13.93 40.79 1.68
CA VAL A 130 -15.17 40.62 0.93
C VAL A 130 -16.35 40.44 1.89
N ILE A 131 -16.21 39.62 2.92
CA ILE A 131 -17.26 39.40 3.91
C ILE A 131 -17.57 40.69 4.68
N SER A 132 -16.55 41.43 5.13
CA SER A 132 -16.75 42.73 5.80
C SER A 132 -17.51 43.72 4.91
N PHE A 133 -17.13 43.80 3.63
CA PHE A 133 -17.85 44.60 2.64
C PHE A 133 -19.33 44.18 2.51
N LEU A 134 -19.61 42.88 2.38
CA LEU A 134 -20.98 42.37 2.26
C LEU A 134 -21.83 42.64 3.52
N ILE A 135 -21.22 42.61 4.71
CA ILE A 135 -21.91 42.96 5.96
C ILE A 135 -22.34 44.43 5.94
N GLU A 136 -21.43 45.34 5.58
CA GLU A 136 -21.70 46.77 5.54
C GLU A 136 -22.68 47.14 4.42
N GLU A 137 -22.59 46.50 3.26
CA GLU A 137 -23.52 46.68 2.15
C GLU A 137 -24.95 46.28 2.56
N ARG A 138 -25.10 45.10 3.19
CA ARG A 138 -26.42 44.56 3.57
C ARG A 138 -27.03 45.22 4.79
N LYS A 139 -26.22 45.86 5.64
CA LYS A 139 -26.71 46.73 6.71
C LYS A 139 -27.23 48.07 6.18
N SER A 140 -27.14 48.34 4.87
CA SER A 140 -27.48 49.63 4.24
C SER A 140 -26.71 50.82 4.84
N THR A 141 -25.55 50.56 5.43
CA THR A 141 -24.74 51.60 6.10
C THR A 141 -23.88 52.40 5.13
N LEU A 142 -23.66 51.90 3.91
CA LEU A 142 -22.73 52.50 2.94
C LEU A 142 -23.43 53.43 1.94
N LYS A 143 -22.85 54.61 1.74
CA LYS A 143 -23.20 55.47 0.59
C LYS A 143 -22.57 54.93 -0.70
N ASP A 144 -23.15 55.25 -1.86
CA ASP A 144 -22.65 54.77 -3.17
C ASP A 144 -21.15 55.05 -3.42
N LEU A 145 -20.65 56.18 -2.92
CA LEU A 145 -19.25 56.58 -3.05
C LEU A 145 -18.32 55.73 -2.16
N GLU A 146 -18.77 55.34 -0.98
CA GLU A 146 -18.04 54.46 -0.05
C GLU A 146 -18.04 53.01 -0.57
N LYS A 147 -19.18 52.55 -1.09
CA LYS A 147 -19.29 51.25 -1.77
C LYS A 147 -18.28 51.12 -2.91
N LYS A 148 -18.19 52.13 -3.78
CA LYS A 148 -17.19 52.17 -4.87
C LYS A 148 -15.75 52.17 -4.34
N ARG A 149 -15.47 52.87 -3.23
CA ARG A 149 -14.13 52.88 -2.60
C ARG A 149 -13.75 51.51 -2.04
N MET A 150 -14.66 50.82 -1.35
CA MET A 150 -14.40 49.50 -0.78
C MET A 150 -14.20 48.44 -1.87
N ILE A 151 -15.04 48.43 -2.91
CA ILE A 151 -14.86 47.54 -4.06
C ILE A 151 -13.50 47.77 -4.69
N LYS A 152 -13.13 49.04 -4.93
CA LYS A 152 -11.81 49.39 -5.47
C LYS A 152 -10.67 48.93 -4.56
N ALA A 153 -10.81 49.03 -3.24
CA ALA A 153 -9.80 48.54 -2.30
C ALA A 153 -9.62 47.01 -2.33
N ILE A 154 -10.70 46.25 -2.57
CA ILE A 154 -10.64 44.80 -2.77
C ILE A 154 -9.96 44.50 -4.12
N GLU A 155 -10.35 45.19 -5.19
CA GLU A 155 -9.75 45.06 -6.52
C GLU A 155 -8.25 45.36 -6.52
N ASP A 156 -7.84 46.47 -5.90
CA ASP A 156 -6.44 46.87 -5.77
C ASP A 156 -5.65 45.82 -4.97
N ARG A 157 -6.28 45.21 -3.95
CA ARG A 157 -5.65 44.12 -3.19
C ARG A 157 -5.45 42.86 -4.03
N ILE A 158 -6.47 42.44 -4.79
CA ILE A 158 -6.36 41.30 -5.70
C ILE A 158 -5.22 41.55 -6.69
N GLU A 159 -5.16 42.73 -7.29
CA GLU A 159 -4.12 43.10 -8.25
C GLU A 159 -2.71 43.06 -7.63
N GLN A 160 -2.55 43.59 -6.42
CA GLN A 160 -1.28 43.51 -5.67
C GLN A 160 -0.87 42.07 -5.38
N ASP A 161 -1.79 41.24 -4.87
CA ASP A 161 -1.50 39.83 -4.56
C ASP A 161 -1.15 39.04 -5.84
N LEU A 162 -1.82 39.31 -6.96
CA LEU A 162 -1.51 38.70 -8.26
C LEU A 162 -0.12 39.09 -8.77
N ILE A 163 0.22 40.38 -8.75
CA ILE A 163 1.53 40.87 -9.19
C ILE A 163 2.63 40.28 -8.31
N GLU A 164 2.43 40.25 -6.99
CA GLU A 164 3.43 39.72 -6.07
C GLU A 164 3.70 38.23 -6.31
N ILE A 165 2.64 37.43 -6.51
CA ILE A 165 2.77 36.01 -6.84
C ILE A 165 3.43 35.81 -8.19
N VAL A 166 3.03 36.59 -9.20
CA VAL A 166 3.59 36.54 -10.55
C VAL A 166 5.10 36.79 -10.58
N LEU A 167 5.60 37.66 -9.68
CA LEU A 167 7.00 38.07 -9.62
C LEU A 167 7.85 37.23 -8.66
N LYS A 168 7.32 36.84 -7.50
CA LYS A 168 8.12 36.22 -6.42
C LYS A 168 7.88 34.72 -6.23
N TYR A 169 6.77 34.18 -6.72
CA TYR A 169 6.37 32.80 -6.45
C TYR A 169 6.62 31.91 -7.67
N PRO A 170 6.89 30.60 -7.45
CA PRO A 170 6.81 29.59 -8.49
C PRO A 170 5.49 29.65 -9.28
N PRO A 171 5.50 29.41 -10.61
CA PRO A 171 4.32 29.59 -11.46
C PRO A 171 3.09 28.76 -11.06
N PHE A 172 3.27 27.56 -10.50
CA PHE A 172 2.15 26.71 -10.08
C PHE A 172 1.30 27.34 -8.97
N TYR A 173 1.89 28.15 -8.09
CA TYR A 173 1.16 28.84 -7.03
C TYR A 173 0.20 29.91 -7.55
N PHE A 174 0.51 30.51 -8.69
CA PHE A 174 -0.45 31.38 -9.37
C PHE A 174 -1.70 30.60 -9.80
N TYR A 175 -1.51 29.45 -10.46
CA TYR A 175 -2.65 28.64 -10.90
C TYR A 175 -3.45 28.07 -9.72
N ASP A 176 -2.78 27.69 -8.64
CA ASP A 176 -3.44 27.30 -7.38
C ASP A 176 -4.27 28.43 -6.78
N LEU A 177 -3.70 29.64 -6.67
CA LEU A 177 -4.41 30.78 -6.13
C LEU A 177 -5.65 31.10 -6.96
N ILE A 178 -5.51 31.19 -8.29
CA ILE A 178 -6.65 31.48 -9.18
C ILE A 178 -7.68 30.35 -9.13
N GLY A 179 -7.23 29.10 -9.11
CA GLY A 179 -8.07 27.93 -8.96
C GLY A 179 -8.93 28.00 -7.70
N ASP A 180 -8.33 28.37 -6.57
CA ASP A 180 -9.01 28.46 -5.28
C ASP A 180 -9.91 29.72 -5.21
N LEU A 181 -9.47 30.86 -5.76
CA LEU A 181 -10.23 32.10 -5.79
C LEU A 181 -11.49 32.07 -6.67
N ILE A 182 -11.54 31.19 -7.66
CA ILE A 182 -12.65 31.05 -8.62
C ILE A 182 -13.41 29.72 -8.40
N GLY A 183 -12.93 28.84 -7.51
CA GLY A 183 -13.54 27.54 -7.21
C GLY A 183 -13.34 26.47 -8.28
N PHE A 184 -12.32 26.60 -9.14
CA PHE A 184 -12.00 25.58 -10.14
C PHE A 184 -11.30 24.36 -9.56
N THR A 185 -10.51 24.52 -8.49
CA THR A 185 -9.75 23.42 -7.88
C THR A 185 -10.67 22.27 -7.47
N ASP A 186 -11.68 22.56 -6.65
CA ASP A 186 -12.61 21.53 -6.15
C ASP A 186 -13.45 20.93 -7.28
N LYS A 187 -13.88 21.76 -8.22
CA LYS A 187 -14.65 21.32 -9.39
C LYS A 187 -13.85 20.33 -10.24
N ILE A 188 -12.58 20.63 -10.51
CA ILE A 188 -11.70 19.75 -11.32
C ILE A 188 -11.41 18.45 -10.57
N LYS A 189 -11.16 18.50 -9.25
CA LYS A 189 -10.95 17.28 -8.45
C LYS A 189 -12.18 16.36 -8.51
N LEU A 190 -13.39 16.91 -8.46
CA LEU A 190 -14.63 16.16 -8.62
C LEU A 190 -14.76 15.57 -10.03
N GLU A 191 -14.48 16.37 -11.08
CA GLU A 191 -14.50 15.92 -12.48
C GLU A 191 -13.56 14.71 -12.70
N ILE A 192 -12.31 14.77 -12.20
CA ILE A 192 -11.33 13.67 -12.32
C ILE A 192 -11.83 12.38 -11.63
N LEU A 193 -12.42 12.51 -10.43
CA LEU A 193 -12.93 11.37 -9.66
C LEU A 193 -14.17 10.74 -10.32
N ASP A 194 -15.05 11.56 -10.88
CA ASP A 194 -16.23 11.09 -11.58
C ASP A 194 -15.85 10.35 -12.87
N GLU A 195 -14.93 10.90 -13.66
CA GLU A 195 -14.44 10.30 -14.91
C GLU A 195 -13.71 8.97 -14.69
N SER A 196 -12.88 8.89 -13.65
CA SER A 196 -12.11 7.68 -13.34
C SER A 196 -12.95 6.52 -12.79
N SER A 197 -14.04 6.83 -12.10
CA SER A 197 -14.99 5.82 -11.60
C SER A 197 -15.70 5.03 -12.71
N ALA A 198 -15.66 5.55 -13.95
CA ALA A 198 -16.40 5.01 -15.08
C ALA A 198 -15.68 3.93 -15.90
N PHE A 199 -14.34 3.79 -15.81
CA PHE A 199 -13.59 2.92 -16.74
C PHE A 199 -12.48 2.05 -16.12
N LYS A 200 -12.65 0.72 -16.21
CA LYS A 200 -11.54 -0.24 -16.18
C LYS A 200 -11.11 -0.52 -17.62
N ASP A 201 -9.86 -0.26 -17.94
CA ASP A 201 -9.33 -0.61 -19.27
C ASP A 201 -9.13 -2.12 -19.37
N LEU A 202 -9.58 -2.67 -20.49
CA LEU A 202 -9.14 -3.98 -20.98
C LEU A 202 -7.67 -3.87 -21.46
N SER A 203 -7.03 -5.00 -21.77
CA SER A 203 -5.62 -5.00 -22.18
C SER A 203 -5.39 -4.13 -23.44
N ILE A 204 -4.84 -2.92 -23.23
CA ILE A 204 -4.45 -2.01 -24.32
C ILE A 204 -3.07 -2.41 -24.87
N GLU A 205 -2.91 -2.41 -26.19
CA GLU A 205 -1.62 -2.61 -26.88
C GLU A 205 -0.55 -1.62 -26.40
N LEU A 206 0.71 -2.04 -26.33
CA LEU A 206 1.82 -1.23 -25.80
C LEU A 206 1.95 0.15 -26.48
N GLU A 207 1.77 0.23 -27.80
CA GLU A 207 1.85 1.51 -28.53
C GLU A 207 0.73 2.47 -28.13
N LYS A 208 -0.48 1.95 -27.91
CA LYS A 208 -1.61 2.75 -27.42
C LYS A 208 -1.40 3.17 -25.97
N LYS A 209 -0.74 2.33 -25.15
CA LYS A 209 -0.31 2.71 -23.79
C LYS A 209 0.75 3.81 -23.79
N LEU A 210 1.75 3.71 -24.68
CA LEU A 210 2.78 4.75 -24.86
C LEU A 210 2.20 6.07 -25.39
N LYS A 211 1.15 6.03 -26.21
CA LYS A 211 0.44 7.23 -26.67
C LYS A 211 -0.56 7.80 -25.64
N GLY A 212 -1.17 6.95 -24.81
CA GLY A 212 -2.16 7.37 -23.82
C GLY A 212 -1.55 8.22 -22.70
N LYS A 213 -2.36 8.98 -21.97
CA LYS A 213 -1.93 9.61 -20.70
C LYS A 213 -2.06 8.57 -19.57
N GLU A 214 -1.29 8.75 -18.50
CA GLU A 214 -1.47 7.96 -17.28
C GLU A 214 -2.86 8.23 -16.67
N LYS A 215 -3.40 7.28 -15.91
CA LYS A 215 -4.72 7.47 -15.29
C LYS A 215 -4.65 8.56 -14.23
N GLU A 216 -5.47 9.58 -14.41
CA GLU A 216 -5.48 10.78 -13.58
C GLU A 216 -5.93 10.52 -12.13
N ASP A 217 -6.63 9.40 -11.86
CA ASP A 217 -7.07 8.98 -10.53
C ASP A 217 -5.95 8.57 -9.58
N LYS A 218 -4.80 8.19 -10.12
CA LYS A 218 -3.62 7.82 -9.34
C LYS A 218 -2.74 9.02 -8.99
N VAL A 219 -2.91 10.14 -9.69
CA VAL A 219 -2.08 11.34 -9.59
C VAL A 219 -2.96 12.59 -9.58
N ILE A 220 -3.81 12.69 -8.55
CA ILE A 220 -4.90 13.67 -8.48
C ILE A 220 -4.36 15.09 -8.39
N GLU A 221 -3.34 15.34 -7.55
CA GLU A 221 -2.81 16.71 -7.36
C GLU A 221 -2.08 17.21 -8.61
N LEU A 222 -1.35 16.32 -9.31
CA LEU A 222 -0.71 16.63 -10.60
C LEU A 222 -1.74 16.88 -11.71
N SER A 223 -2.73 15.99 -11.83
CA SER A 223 -3.77 16.10 -12.85
C SER A 223 -4.63 17.35 -12.64
N THR A 224 -4.92 17.69 -11.39
CA THR A 224 -5.63 18.93 -11.03
C THR A 224 -4.83 20.15 -11.47
N LEU A 225 -3.52 20.21 -11.19
CA LEU A 225 -2.67 21.31 -11.62
C LEU A 225 -2.62 21.44 -13.15
N ASN A 226 -2.43 20.34 -13.87
CA ASN A 226 -2.37 20.34 -15.33
C ASN A 226 -3.69 20.84 -15.96
N ARG A 227 -4.84 20.33 -15.49
CA ARG A 227 -6.16 20.81 -15.93
C ARG A 227 -6.41 22.27 -15.54
N LEU A 228 -5.95 22.72 -14.38
CA LEU A 228 -6.03 24.13 -13.96
C LEU A 228 -5.25 25.04 -14.91
N ILE A 229 -4.02 24.66 -15.27
CA ILE A 229 -3.18 25.40 -16.22
C ILE A 229 -3.91 25.55 -17.56
N GLU A 230 -4.36 24.44 -18.15
CA GLU A 230 -5.07 24.45 -19.43
C GLU A 230 -6.35 25.30 -19.38
N LYS A 231 -7.17 25.13 -18.33
CA LYS A 231 -8.45 25.83 -18.17
C LYS A 231 -8.27 27.32 -17.95
N ILE A 232 -7.31 27.73 -17.12
CA ILE A 232 -7.01 29.15 -16.83
C ILE A 232 -6.43 29.82 -18.08
N GLN A 233 -5.48 29.20 -18.77
CA GLN A 233 -4.91 29.74 -20.02
C GLN A 233 -5.96 29.93 -21.11
N THR A 234 -6.89 28.98 -21.24
CA THR A 234 -7.97 29.04 -22.24
C THR A 234 -9.00 30.13 -21.90
N ILE A 235 -9.42 30.25 -20.64
CA ILE A 235 -10.46 31.20 -20.22
C ILE A 235 -9.98 32.65 -20.25
N PHE A 236 -8.70 32.89 -19.91
CA PHE A 236 -8.13 34.23 -19.82
C PHE A 236 -7.21 34.57 -21.00
N GLU A 237 -7.17 33.72 -22.02
CA GLU A 237 -6.54 33.95 -23.32
C GLU A 237 -5.06 34.37 -23.25
N PHE A 238 -4.26 33.67 -22.45
CA PHE A 238 -2.80 33.85 -22.42
C PHE A 238 -2.06 32.53 -22.66
N LYS A 239 -0.95 32.59 -23.40
CA LYS A 239 -0.17 31.40 -23.81
C LYS A 239 0.87 31.01 -22.78
N SER A 240 1.41 31.97 -22.03
CA SER A 240 2.47 31.67 -21.05
C SER A 240 2.42 32.56 -19.81
N TYR A 241 2.97 32.05 -18.71
CA TYR A 241 3.13 32.81 -17.47
C TYR A 241 3.96 34.10 -17.65
N LYS A 242 4.90 34.13 -18.60
CA LYS A 242 5.67 35.34 -18.94
C LYS A 242 4.82 36.42 -19.60
N GLU A 243 3.77 36.05 -20.33
CA GLU A 243 2.84 37.03 -20.90
C GLU A 243 2.05 37.76 -19.80
N LEU A 244 1.73 37.09 -18.69
CA LEU A 244 1.08 37.72 -17.53
C LEU A 244 1.93 38.81 -16.87
N GLN A 245 3.26 38.72 -16.97
CA GLN A 245 4.17 39.76 -16.44
C GLN A 245 4.16 41.04 -17.28
N THR A 246 3.70 40.97 -18.53
CA THR A 246 3.79 42.07 -19.50
C THR A 246 2.42 42.60 -19.93
N GLN A 247 1.39 41.76 -19.94
CA GLN A 247 0.05 42.12 -20.42
C GLN A 247 -0.92 42.39 -19.27
N ALA A 248 -1.53 43.57 -19.27
CA ALA A 248 -2.50 43.98 -18.25
C ALA A 248 -3.91 43.37 -18.47
N MET A 249 -4.26 42.95 -19.69
CA MET A 249 -5.63 42.51 -20.00
C MET A 249 -6.03 41.18 -19.33
N PRO A 250 -5.22 40.10 -19.38
CA PRO A 250 -5.53 38.86 -18.67
C PRO A 250 -5.69 39.08 -17.15
N VAL A 251 -4.83 39.91 -16.55
CA VAL A 251 -4.91 40.27 -15.12
C VAL A 251 -6.23 40.95 -14.78
N ARG A 252 -6.71 41.88 -15.64
CA ARG A 252 -8.02 42.53 -15.46
C ARG A 252 -9.18 41.54 -15.58
N MET A 253 -9.12 40.60 -16.53
CA MET A 253 -10.16 39.57 -16.69
C MET A 253 -10.22 38.64 -15.48
N ILE A 254 -9.06 38.19 -14.99
CA ILE A 254 -8.94 37.39 -13.76
C ILE A 254 -9.56 38.14 -12.59
N LYS A 255 -9.14 39.40 -12.37
CA LYS A 255 -9.66 40.25 -11.29
C LYS A 255 -11.19 40.34 -11.32
N ARG A 256 -11.78 40.60 -12.49
CA ARG A 256 -13.23 40.68 -12.65
C ARG A 256 -13.91 39.36 -12.28
N LYS A 257 -13.37 38.22 -12.71
CA LYS A 257 -13.94 36.90 -12.42
C LYS A 257 -13.82 36.52 -10.95
N VAL A 258 -12.69 36.83 -10.32
CA VAL A 258 -12.48 36.65 -8.87
C VAL A 258 -13.50 37.46 -8.07
N MET A 259 -13.72 38.72 -8.42
CA MET A 259 -14.73 39.57 -7.77
C MET A 259 -16.15 39.00 -7.94
N GLU A 260 -16.53 38.64 -9.17
CA GLU A 260 -17.85 38.07 -9.48
C GLU A 260 -18.11 36.78 -8.69
N TYR A 261 -17.13 35.89 -8.59
CA TYR A 261 -17.27 34.64 -7.86
C TYR A 261 -17.38 34.87 -6.35
N ASN A 262 -16.46 35.66 -5.77
CA ASN A 262 -16.40 35.84 -4.32
C ASN A 262 -17.58 36.64 -3.77
N LEU A 263 -18.13 37.60 -4.52
CA LEU A 263 -19.33 38.32 -4.09
C LEU A 263 -20.59 37.42 -4.02
N ASN A 264 -20.63 36.35 -4.82
CA ASN A 264 -21.80 35.48 -4.95
C ASN A 264 -21.74 34.19 -4.12
N ARG A 265 -20.57 33.81 -3.60
CA ARG A 265 -20.37 32.54 -2.86
C ARG A 265 -20.92 32.58 -1.41
N PHE A 266 -20.92 33.74 -0.76
CA PHE A 266 -21.19 33.85 0.67
C PHE A 266 -22.69 33.84 1.02
N PRO A 267 -23.07 33.36 2.23
CA PRO A 267 -24.47 33.32 2.66
C PRO A 267 -25.10 34.72 2.67
N ILE A 268 -26.40 34.83 2.39
CA ILE A 268 -27.14 36.10 2.32
C ILE A 268 -27.33 36.75 3.72
N SER A 269 -27.42 35.94 4.77
CA SER A 269 -27.70 36.42 6.12
C SER A 269 -26.48 37.08 6.78
N ILE A 270 -26.68 38.20 7.47
CA ILE A 270 -25.63 38.88 8.25
C ILE A 270 -25.08 37.99 9.39
N PRO A 271 -25.91 37.24 10.16
CA PRO A 271 -25.40 36.25 11.11
C PRO A 271 -24.50 35.18 10.48
N GLY A 272 -24.84 34.71 9.28
CA GLY A 272 -24.02 33.77 8.52
C GLY A 272 -22.67 34.38 8.12
N LEU A 273 -22.65 35.63 7.64
CA LEU A 273 -21.42 36.35 7.33
C LEU A 273 -20.51 36.54 8.56
N ASN A 274 -21.08 36.95 9.70
CA ASN A 274 -20.32 37.08 10.95
C ASN A 274 -19.73 35.73 11.40
N THR A 275 -20.46 34.65 11.18
CA THR A 275 -20.00 33.28 11.47
C THR A 275 -18.86 32.86 10.56
N PHE A 276 -18.92 33.21 9.28
CA PHE A 276 -17.81 32.98 8.35
C PHE A 276 -16.54 33.73 8.80
N LEU A 277 -16.65 34.98 9.24
CA LEU A 277 -15.52 35.72 9.81
C LEU A 277 -14.91 35.02 11.04
N LYS A 278 -15.75 34.52 11.95
CA LYS A 278 -15.27 33.75 13.12
C LYS A 278 -14.51 32.50 12.70
N ALA A 279 -15.06 31.73 11.76
CA ALA A 279 -14.39 30.55 11.22
C ALA A 279 -13.05 30.91 10.54
N ASN A 280 -13.00 31.99 9.77
CA ASN A 280 -11.77 32.45 9.12
C ASN A 280 -10.70 32.89 10.12
N ASN A 281 -11.08 33.53 11.22
CA ASN A 281 -10.14 33.86 12.30
C ASN A 281 -9.53 32.59 12.94
N ILE A 282 -10.33 31.53 13.10
CA ILE A 282 -9.84 30.25 13.62
C ILE A 282 -8.92 29.56 12.61
N LYS A 283 -9.27 29.57 11.31
CA LYS A 283 -8.36 29.07 10.26
C LYS A 283 -7.02 29.79 10.33
N LYS A 284 -7.04 31.13 10.44
CA LYS A 284 -5.83 31.96 10.52
C LYS A 284 -4.98 31.62 11.75
N GLN A 285 -5.59 31.54 12.94
CA GLN A 285 -4.87 31.16 14.17
C GLN A 285 -4.26 29.75 14.08
N LEU A 286 -4.96 28.81 13.44
CA LEU A 286 -4.44 27.47 13.22
C LEU A 286 -3.26 27.45 12.23
N ILE A 287 -3.37 28.21 11.13
CA ILE A 287 -2.28 28.36 10.15
C ILE A 287 -1.07 29.04 10.79
N GLU A 288 -1.27 30.04 11.64
CA GLU A 288 -0.18 30.69 12.40
C GLU A 288 0.51 29.70 13.34
N LYS A 289 -0.24 28.88 14.10
CA LYS A 289 0.33 27.81 14.93
C LYS A 289 1.15 26.81 14.11
N ILE A 290 0.65 26.40 12.94
CA ILE A 290 1.38 25.50 12.03
C ILE A 290 2.64 26.19 11.50
N GLY A 291 2.55 27.48 11.12
CA GLY A 291 3.68 28.24 10.60
C GLY A 291 4.81 28.44 11.61
N ILE A 292 4.48 28.59 12.89
CA ILE A 292 5.47 28.59 13.98
C ILE A 292 6.11 27.20 14.10
N ALA A 293 5.30 26.14 14.11
CA ALA A 293 5.78 24.76 14.22
C ALA A 293 6.64 24.28 13.05
N LEU A 294 6.53 24.90 11.86
CA LEU A 294 7.42 24.64 10.72
C LEU A 294 8.84 25.18 10.92
N LYS A 295 9.02 26.19 11.79
CA LYS A 295 10.29 26.88 12.01
C LYS A 295 10.95 26.52 13.34
N GLU A 296 10.13 26.30 14.37
CA GLU A 296 10.60 26.03 15.71
C GLU A 296 10.65 24.53 16.01
N LYS A 297 11.51 24.15 16.96
CA LYS A 297 11.60 22.78 17.46
C LYS A 297 10.29 22.41 18.16
N ILE A 298 9.71 21.27 17.79
CA ILE A 298 8.45 20.79 18.36
C ILE A 298 8.54 19.36 18.87
N ASN A 299 7.71 19.04 19.86
CA ASN A 299 7.25 17.68 20.07
C ASN A 299 5.90 17.53 19.35
N TYR A 300 5.85 16.72 18.29
CA TYR A 300 4.66 16.58 17.44
C TYR A 300 3.42 16.10 18.23
N GLU A 301 3.56 15.13 19.14
CA GLU A 301 2.41 14.65 19.94
C GLU A 301 1.79 15.75 20.80
N GLN A 302 2.64 16.54 21.44
CA GLN A 302 2.19 17.67 22.26
C GLN A 302 1.57 18.77 21.38
N PHE A 303 2.22 19.09 20.25
CA PHE A 303 1.71 20.06 19.28
C PHE A 303 0.33 19.67 18.70
N GLU A 304 0.17 18.41 18.29
CA GLU A 304 -1.10 17.88 17.77
C GLU A 304 -2.18 17.95 18.85
N LYS A 305 -1.87 17.50 20.08
CA LYS A 305 -2.80 17.54 21.21
C LYS A 305 -3.24 18.97 21.54
N ASP A 306 -2.30 19.91 21.62
CA ASP A 306 -2.59 21.31 21.94
C ASP A 306 -3.41 21.99 20.84
N THR A 307 -3.15 21.66 19.58
CA THR A 307 -3.91 22.17 18.43
C THR A 307 -5.33 21.60 18.38
N LEU A 308 -5.49 20.30 18.63
CA LEU A 308 -6.80 19.66 18.70
C LEU A 308 -7.63 20.16 19.90
N LEU A 309 -7.01 20.38 21.06
CA LEU A 309 -7.68 20.96 22.23
C LEU A 309 -8.14 22.39 21.97
N PHE A 310 -7.31 23.21 21.33
CA PHE A 310 -7.68 24.56 20.89
C PHE A 310 -8.92 24.51 19.97
N LEU A 311 -8.89 23.71 18.90
CA LEU A 311 -10.03 23.57 17.99
C LEU A 311 -11.29 23.05 18.67
N LYS A 312 -11.16 22.04 19.54
CA LYS A 312 -12.27 21.45 20.30
C LYS A 312 -12.96 22.53 21.13
N SER A 313 -12.18 23.37 21.80
CA SER A 313 -12.71 24.46 22.63
C SER A 313 -13.50 25.48 21.80
N GLU A 314 -13.01 25.85 20.62
CA GLU A 314 -13.69 26.81 19.73
C GLU A 314 -14.96 26.23 19.10
N ILE A 315 -14.95 24.95 18.71
CA ILE A 315 -16.14 24.23 18.21
C ILE A 315 -17.23 24.18 19.28
N ILE A 316 -16.87 23.85 20.53
CA ILE A 316 -17.82 23.81 21.65
C ILE A 316 -18.38 25.21 21.95
N LYS A 317 -17.55 26.25 21.92
CA LYS A 317 -18.01 27.65 22.08
C LYS A 317 -19.03 28.01 21.00
N GLN A 318 -18.78 27.66 19.74
CA GLN A 318 -19.69 27.98 18.64
C GLN A 318 -21.00 27.16 18.72
N LEU A 319 -20.95 25.89 19.14
CA LEU A 319 -22.15 25.07 19.37
C LEU A 319 -23.14 25.70 20.35
N LYS A 320 -22.64 26.38 21.38
CA LYS A 320 -23.45 27.06 22.41
C LYS A 320 -24.17 28.33 21.93
N THR A 321 -23.95 28.76 20.69
CA THR A 321 -24.55 30.00 20.14
C THR A 321 -25.88 29.75 19.43
N ASN A 322 -25.86 29.29 18.18
CA ASN A 322 -27.05 28.96 17.38
C ASN A 322 -26.74 27.76 16.46
N PRO A 323 -27.62 26.75 16.37
CA PRO A 323 -27.49 25.59 15.47
C PRO A 323 -27.26 25.92 14.00
N ASN A 324 -27.97 26.90 13.47
CA ASN A 324 -27.88 27.27 12.05
C ASN A 324 -26.52 27.94 11.78
N ASP A 325 -26.07 28.78 12.71
CA ASP A 325 -24.74 29.38 12.66
C ASP A 325 -23.66 28.30 12.80
N PHE A 326 -23.89 27.23 13.57
CA PHE A 326 -22.95 26.13 13.63
C PHE A 326 -22.77 25.41 12.28
N ILE A 327 -23.83 25.23 11.49
CA ILE A 327 -23.70 24.68 10.14
C ILE A 327 -22.86 25.62 9.25
N TYR A 328 -23.18 26.91 9.22
CA TYR A 328 -22.40 27.90 8.45
C TYR A 328 -20.93 27.93 8.85
N PHE A 329 -20.67 27.79 10.15
CA PHE A 329 -19.32 27.71 10.70
C PHE A 329 -18.56 26.50 10.16
N LEU A 330 -19.18 25.32 10.19
CA LEU A 330 -18.59 24.08 9.65
C LEU A 330 -18.43 24.12 8.13
N GLN A 331 -19.38 24.72 7.40
CA GLN A 331 -19.28 24.92 5.96
C GLN A 331 -18.05 25.74 5.60
N ASN A 332 -17.79 26.82 6.33
CA ASN A 332 -16.60 27.63 6.07
C ASN A 332 -15.31 26.89 6.46
N LEU A 333 -15.26 26.24 7.63
CA LEU A 333 -14.05 25.54 8.09
C LEU A 333 -13.62 24.39 7.16
N ASN A 334 -14.56 23.62 6.64
CA ASN A 334 -14.29 22.49 5.72
C ASN A 334 -14.44 22.86 4.24
N GLU A 335 -14.81 24.11 3.94
CA GLU A 335 -15.15 24.63 2.61
C GLU A 335 -16.07 23.72 1.81
N SER A 336 -17.02 23.09 2.51
CA SER A 336 -17.91 22.07 1.97
C SER A 336 -19.31 22.63 1.71
N SER A 337 -20.04 21.98 0.81
CA SER A 337 -21.44 22.34 0.56
C SER A 337 -22.33 22.01 1.78
N PHE A 338 -23.50 22.65 1.87
CA PHE A 338 -24.47 22.38 2.95
C PHE A 338 -24.82 20.88 3.02
N ARG A 339 -25.02 20.25 1.85
CA ARG A 339 -25.38 18.83 1.75
C ARG A 339 -24.28 17.93 2.29
N GLU A 340 -23.02 18.25 2.00
CA GLU A 340 -21.86 17.51 2.51
C GLU A 340 -21.74 17.62 4.04
N ILE A 341 -21.93 18.82 4.61
CA ILE A 341 -21.90 19.00 6.06
C ILE A 341 -23.01 18.19 6.74
N ILE A 342 -24.24 18.24 6.22
CA ILE A 342 -25.34 17.44 6.78
C ILE A 342 -25.04 15.94 6.68
N TYR A 343 -24.54 15.48 5.54
CA TYR A 343 -24.13 14.08 5.37
C TYR A 343 -23.02 13.68 6.37
N MET A 344 -22.01 14.53 6.56
CA MET A 344 -20.94 14.32 7.52
C MET A 344 -21.46 14.21 8.96
N LEU A 345 -22.34 15.11 9.37
CA LEU A 345 -22.97 15.09 10.69
C LEU A 345 -23.79 13.80 10.89
N ASN A 346 -24.60 13.42 9.89
CA ASN A 346 -25.37 12.18 9.91
C ASN A 346 -24.48 10.94 10.03
N LYS A 347 -23.32 10.92 9.36
CA LYS A 347 -22.34 9.83 9.45
C LYS A 347 -21.79 9.67 10.88
N TYR A 348 -21.67 10.75 11.63
CA TYR A 348 -21.28 10.73 13.04
C TYR A 348 -22.47 10.51 14.00
N GLY A 349 -23.67 10.23 13.48
CA GLY A 349 -24.87 9.99 14.28
C GLY A 349 -25.59 11.25 14.74
N LEU A 350 -25.27 12.42 14.17
CA LEU A 350 -25.95 13.69 14.43
C LEU A 350 -27.05 13.95 13.40
N TYR A 351 -28.24 13.41 13.66
CA TYR A 351 -29.41 13.64 12.80
C TYR A 351 -30.14 14.95 13.11
N ASN A 352 -29.95 15.48 14.32
CA ASN A 352 -30.55 16.74 14.74
C ASN A 352 -29.58 17.53 15.61
N ILE A 353 -29.10 18.67 15.08
CA ILE A 353 -28.13 19.54 15.75
C ILE A 353 -28.72 20.15 17.03
N LEU A 354 -30.05 20.29 17.11
CA LEU A 354 -30.72 20.81 18.30
C LEU A 354 -30.43 19.96 19.55
N HIS A 355 -30.11 18.68 19.38
CA HIS A 355 -29.73 17.79 20.47
C HIS A 355 -28.40 18.18 21.15
N LEU A 356 -27.59 19.04 20.51
CA LEU A 356 -26.27 19.46 20.99
C LEU A 356 -26.25 20.83 21.68
N ILE A 357 -27.30 21.63 21.58
CA ILE A 357 -27.31 23.05 22.03
C ILE A 357 -26.98 23.18 23.53
N ASN A 358 -27.47 22.24 24.33
CA ASN A 358 -27.30 22.22 25.79
C ASN A 358 -26.28 21.18 26.25
N ALA A 359 -25.44 20.66 25.35
CA ALA A 359 -24.39 19.73 25.73
C ALA A 359 -23.34 20.45 26.58
N ASP A 360 -23.31 20.10 27.86
CA ASP A 360 -22.29 20.54 28.81
C ASP A 360 -21.64 19.32 29.46
N ASP A 361 -20.35 19.43 29.80
CA ASP A 361 -19.60 18.31 30.39
C ASP A 361 -20.24 17.84 31.71
N ASN A 362 -20.82 18.76 32.48
CA ASN A 362 -21.56 18.44 33.70
C ASN A 362 -22.82 17.61 33.42
N LEU A 363 -23.55 17.91 32.34
CA LEU A 363 -24.76 17.17 31.96
C LEU A 363 -24.40 15.76 31.52
N ILE A 364 -23.34 15.62 30.71
CA ILE A 364 -22.85 14.32 30.23
C ILE A 364 -22.39 13.44 31.40
N GLN A 365 -21.66 14.01 32.37
CA GLN A 365 -21.27 13.28 33.58
C GLN A 365 -22.47 12.82 34.40
N LYS A 366 -23.48 13.68 34.60
CA LYS A 366 -24.71 13.31 35.30
C LYS A 366 -25.46 12.18 34.60
N ILE A 367 -25.53 12.20 33.27
CA ILE A 367 -26.12 11.11 32.47
C ILE A 367 -25.35 9.80 32.72
N LYS A 368 -24.01 9.81 32.59
CA LYS A 368 -23.18 8.62 32.81
C LYS A 368 -23.32 8.07 34.24
N GLN A 369 -23.31 8.94 35.26
CA GLN A 369 -23.51 8.55 36.65
C GLN A 369 -24.90 7.95 36.91
N ASN A 370 -25.95 8.56 36.36
CA ASN A 370 -27.32 8.04 36.49
C ASN A 370 -27.50 6.71 35.76
N MET A 371 -26.87 6.52 34.59
CA MET A 371 -26.89 5.23 33.89
C MET A 371 -26.29 4.11 34.75
N ILE A 372 -25.15 4.36 35.40
CA ILE A 372 -24.52 3.41 36.32
C ILE A 372 -25.41 3.17 37.54
N ARG A 373 -25.94 4.24 38.15
CA ARG A 373 -26.79 4.17 39.36
C ARG A 373 -28.05 3.32 39.17
N TYR A 374 -28.66 3.41 37.99
CA TYR A 374 -29.92 2.71 37.69
C TYR A 374 -29.73 1.46 36.82
N ASN A 375 -28.49 1.03 36.59
CA ASN A 375 -28.15 -0.13 35.75
C ASN A 375 -28.81 -0.07 34.36
N ILE A 376 -28.75 1.10 33.73
CA ILE A 376 -29.29 1.34 32.39
C ILE A 376 -28.14 1.28 31.39
N ASP A 377 -28.23 0.33 30.46
CA ASP A 377 -27.28 0.22 29.36
C ASP A 377 -27.69 1.10 28.18
N LYS A 378 -26.69 1.47 27.37
CA LYS A 378 -26.92 2.19 26.10
C LYS A 378 -27.90 1.43 25.19
N PHE A 379 -27.85 0.10 25.18
CA PHE A 379 -28.75 -0.74 24.39
C PHE A 379 -30.22 -0.63 24.83
N ASN A 380 -30.49 -0.46 26.13
CA ASN A 380 -31.86 -0.28 26.61
C ASN A 380 -32.50 0.98 26.01
N ILE A 381 -31.73 2.06 25.87
CA ILE A 381 -32.20 3.31 25.26
C ILE A 381 -32.35 3.15 23.74
N VAL A 382 -31.46 2.40 23.08
CA VAL A 382 -31.56 2.10 21.63
C VAL A 382 -32.82 1.30 21.33
N ASP A 383 -33.13 0.28 22.13
CA ASP A 383 -34.30 -0.57 21.95
C ASP A 383 -35.60 0.22 22.18
N LEU A 384 -35.61 1.14 23.15
CA LEU A 384 -36.75 2.02 23.38
C LEU A 384 -36.98 3.01 22.22
N ASN A 385 -35.91 3.42 21.55
CA ASN A 385 -35.96 4.40 20.46
C ASN A 385 -36.34 3.77 19.10
N LYS A 386 -36.30 2.45 18.94
CA LYS A 386 -36.66 1.74 17.69
C LYS A 386 -37.94 0.95 17.87
N GLU A 387 -38.99 1.29 17.12
CA GLU A 387 -40.30 0.64 17.22
C GLU A 387 -40.24 -0.89 17.04
N GLU A 388 -39.43 -1.39 16.11
CA GLU A 388 -39.24 -2.82 15.84
C GLU A 388 -38.64 -3.60 17.02
N LYS A 389 -37.88 -2.94 17.90
CA LYS A 389 -37.19 -3.56 19.04
C LYS A 389 -37.79 -3.16 20.38
N ASN A 390 -38.74 -2.24 20.37
CA ASN A 390 -39.39 -1.77 21.58
C ASN A 390 -40.36 -2.84 22.08
N LEU A 391 -39.97 -3.55 23.14
CA LEU A 391 -40.76 -4.64 23.71
C LEU A 391 -42.18 -4.19 24.10
N ILE A 392 -42.38 -2.91 24.45
CA ILE A 392 -43.70 -2.35 24.79
C ILE A 392 -44.58 -2.22 23.56
N PHE A 393 -44.00 -1.84 22.42
CA PHE A 393 -44.72 -1.76 21.15
C PHE A 393 -45.06 -3.17 20.64
N LEU A 394 -44.11 -4.10 20.70
CA LEU A 394 -44.34 -5.52 20.37
C LEU A 394 -45.41 -6.14 21.27
N ALA A 395 -45.40 -5.85 22.58
CA ALA A 395 -46.45 -6.28 23.51
C ALA A 395 -47.83 -5.72 23.14
N LYS A 396 -47.92 -4.43 22.81
CA LYS A 396 -49.17 -3.80 22.37
C LYS A 396 -49.68 -4.41 21.06
N ASN A 397 -48.79 -4.65 20.09
CA ASN A 397 -49.14 -5.31 18.83
C ASN A 397 -49.59 -6.76 19.06
N ALA A 398 -48.89 -7.49 19.93
CA ALA A 398 -49.24 -8.85 20.32
C ALA A 398 -50.64 -8.91 20.93
N ILE A 399 -50.99 -7.96 21.80
CA ILE A 399 -52.32 -7.84 22.40
C ILE A 399 -53.38 -7.44 21.37
N SER A 400 -53.06 -6.54 20.44
CA SER A 400 -53.99 -6.11 19.39
C SER A 400 -54.29 -7.19 18.34
N THR A 401 -53.42 -8.21 18.24
CA THR A 401 -53.55 -9.33 17.30
C THR A 401 -54.15 -10.59 17.94
N LEU A 402 -54.70 -10.48 19.15
CA LEU A 402 -55.46 -11.54 19.80
C LEU A 402 -56.89 -11.59 19.25
N ASP A 403 -57.43 -12.79 19.04
CA ASP A 403 -58.81 -12.95 18.59
C ASP A 403 -59.83 -12.45 19.63
N VAL A 404 -60.95 -11.90 19.14
CA VAL A 404 -62.06 -11.32 19.92
C VAL A 404 -62.56 -12.21 21.08
N PRO A 405 -62.63 -13.56 20.97
CA PRO A 405 -63.05 -14.43 22.08
C PRO A 405 -62.06 -14.43 23.25
N SER A 406 -60.76 -14.40 22.97
CA SER A 406 -59.68 -14.41 23.96
C SER A 406 -59.64 -13.11 24.75
N LEU A 407 -59.87 -11.97 24.08
CA LEU A 407 -60.02 -10.65 24.72
C LEU A 407 -61.28 -10.56 25.60
N ASN A 408 -62.40 -11.15 25.16
CA ASN A 408 -63.66 -11.14 25.92
C ASN A 408 -63.60 -12.01 27.19
N ASN A 409 -62.88 -13.14 27.17
CA ASN A 409 -62.65 -13.95 28.37
C ASN A 409 -61.78 -13.24 29.41
N ILE A 410 -60.86 -12.38 28.96
CA ILE A 410 -60.01 -11.59 29.85
C ILE A 410 -60.77 -10.38 30.40
N ARG A 411 -61.57 -9.68 29.57
CA ARG A 411 -62.45 -8.59 30.01
C ARG A 411 -63.51 -9.05 31.02
N LYS A 412 -64.11 -10.23 30.84
CA LYS A 412 -65.10 -10.79 31.79
C LYS A 412 -64.53 -11.13 33.16
N LYS A 413 -63.20 -11.26 33.32
CA LYS A 413 -62.56 -11.52 34.61
C LYS A 413 -62.20 -10.23 35.37
N PHE A 414 -62.31 -9.06 34.74
CA PHE A 414 -61.89 -7.78 35.30
C PHE A 414 -62.92 -6.70 34.92
N ASP A 415 -63.91 -6.49 35.78
CA ASP A 415 -65.05 -5.58 35.57
C ASP A 415 -64.70 -4.08 35.43
N ASP A 416 -63.43 -3.68 35.59
CA ASP A 416 -63.01 -2.25 35.64
C ASP A 416 -61.94 -1.85 34.58
N LEU A 417 -61.83 -2.55 33.44
CA LEU A 417 -60.87 -2.20 32.38
C LEU A 417 -61.56 -1.85 31.04
N ASP A 418 -62.20 -0.68 31.00
CA ASP A 418 -62.72 -0.09 29.75
C ASP A 418 -61.61 0.14 28.71
N GLU A 419 -60.35 0.33 29.16
CA GLU A 419 -59.16 0.37 28.33
C GLU A 419 -58.07 -0.56 28.88
N ILE A 420 -57.57 -1.47 28.01
CA ILE A 420 -56.45 -2.37 28.31
C ILE A 420 -55.16 -1.53 28.40
N ASN A 421 -54.89 -0.95 29.57
CA ASN A 421 -53.65 -0.23 29.81
C ASN A 421 -52.56 -1.21 30.26
N LEU A 422 -51.60 -1.48 29.37
CA LEU A 422 -50.46 -2.40 29.56
C LEU A 422 -49.74 -2.20 30.92
N LEU A 423 -49.65 -0.95 31.38
CA LEU A 423 -48.99 -0.58 32.65
C LEU A 423 -49.80 -1.01 33.88
N LYS A 424 -51.14 -1.04 33.80
CA LYS A 424 -51.99 -1.54 34.89
C LYS A 424 -51.93 -3.06 35.00
N LEU A 425 -51.82 -3.76 33.87
CA LEU A 425 -51.72 -5.23 33.80
C LEU A 425 -50.39 -5.75 34.34
N LEU A 426 -49.28 -5.04 34.11
CA LEU A 426 -47.95 -5.47 34.56
C LEU A 426 -47.79 -5.54 36.08
N ASN A 427 -48.61 -4.80 36.83
CA ASN A 427 -48.55 -4.70 38.29
C ASN A 427 -49.51 -5.66 39.03
N GLN A 428 -50.27 -6.51 38.33
CA GLN A 428 -51.19 -7.48 38.93
C GLN A 428 -50.57 -8.88 39.13
N ASP A 429 -51.14 -9.66 40.06
CA ASP A 429 -50.64 -10.98 40.48
C ASP A 429 -50.73 -12.06 39.37
N TYR A 430 -49.65 -12.83 39.24
CA TYR A 430 -49.37 -13.83 38.18
C TYR A 430 -50.51 -14.81 37.88
N LYS A 431 -51.26 -15.24 38.90
CA LYS A 431 -52.15 -16.41 38.80
C LYS A 431 -53.40 -16.21 37.93
N ALA A 432 -53.79 -14.97 37.64
CA ALA A 432 -55.02 -14.69 36.90
C ALA A 432 -54.82 -14.52 35.38
N LEU A 433 -53.58 -14.32 34.92
CA LEU A 433 -53.25 -13.87 33.55
C LEU A 433 -52.22 -14.77 32.82
N ASP A 434 -51.95 -15.97 33.35
CA ASP A 434 -50.88 -16.87 32.89
C ASP A 434 -50.96 -17.23 31.39
N GLU A 435 -52.17 -17.40 30.84
CA GLU A 435 -52.40 -17.65 29.41
C GLU A 435 -52.05 -16.44 28.53
N LEU A 436 -52.37 -15.22 28.97
CA LEU A 436 -52.03 -14.00 28.25
C LEU A 436 -50.51 -13.76 28.30
N TRP A 437 -49.88 -14.05 29.44
CA TRP A 437 -48.43 -13.89 29.60
C TRP A 437 -47.64 -14.86 28.74
N LYS A 438 -48.05 -16.14 28.62
CA LYS A 438 -47.42 -17.10 27.69
C LYS A 438 -47.49 -16.64 26.24
N ILE A 439 -48.63 -16.11 25.80
CA ILE A 439 -48.79 -15.62 24.42
C ILE A 439 -47.90 -14.38 24.17
N ILE A 440 -47.77 -13.52 25.16
CA ILE A 440 -46.88 -12.34 25.09
C ILE A 440 -45.41 -12.77 25.09
N GLU A 441 -45.01 -13.73 25.92
CA GLU A 441 -43.66 -14.29 25.96
C GLU A 441 -43.27 -14.97 24.64
N GLU A 442 -44.19 -15.74 24.03
CA GLU A 442 -43.97 -16.38 22.72
C GLU A 442 -43.82 -15.36 21.58
N LYS A 443 -44.60 -14.27 21.60
CA LYS A 443 -44.54 -13.23 20.55
C LYS A 443 -43.39 -12.23 20.72
N ILE A 444 -42.95 -11.97 21.95
CA ILE A 444 -41.84 -11.04 22.23
C ILE A 444 -40.49 -11.77 22.28
N GLY A 445 -40.47 -13.06 22.63
CA GLY A 445 -39.26 -13.86 22.74
C GLY A 445 -38.44 -13.59 24.01
N CYS A 446 -39.04 -13.00 25.05
CA CYS A 446 -38.39 -12.76 26.35
C CYS A 446 -39.31 -13.14 27.51
N SER A 447 -38.73 -13.38 28.70
CA SER A 447 -39.55 -13.64 29.88
C SER A 447 -40.29 -12.38 30.32
N ILE A 448 -41.42 -12.56 31.00
CA ILE A 448 -42.18 -11.44 31.55
C ILE A 448 -41.42 -10.67 32.65
N ASN A 449 -40.52 -11.34 33.36
CA ASN A 449 -39.70 -10.69 34.37
C ASN A 449 -38.70 -9.73 33.70
N ASP A 450 -38.10 -10.14 32.58
CA ASP A 450 -37.24 -9.28 31.76
C ASP A 450 -38.05 -8.13 31.16
N PHE A 451 -39.30 -8.39 30.74
CA PHE A 451 -40.21 -7.36 30.24
C PHE A 451 -40.60 -6.33 31.31
N ARG A 452 -40.88 -6.78 32.55
CA ARG A 452 -41.12 -5.90 33.70
C ARG A 452 -39.89 -5.06 34.03
N GLU A 453 -38.71 -5.66 33.99
CA GLU A 453 -37.45 -4.92 34.17
C GLU A 453 -37.26 -3.87 33.08
N TYR A 454 -37.55 -4.21 31.82
CA TYR A 454 -37.50 -3.28 30.70
C TYR A 454 -38.47 -2.09 30.86
N VAL A 455 -39.70 -2.34 31.34
CA VAL A 455 -40.69 -1.29 31.61
C VAL A 455 -40.25 -0.41 32.79
N ARG A 456 -39.72 -0.98 33.88
CA ARG A 456 -39.15 -0.21 34.99
C ARG A 456 -37.99 0.66 34.53
N LYS A 457 -37.09 0.12 33.70
CA LYS A 457 -35.98 0.87 33.10
C LYS A 457 -36.50 2.03 32.27
N LYS A 458 -37.55 1.85 31.46
CA LYS A 458 -38.19 2.95 30.73
C LYS A 458 -38.73 4.03 31.66
N GLU A 459 -39.48 3.68 32.69
CA GLU A 459 -40.05 4.65 33.64
C GLU A 459 -38.95 5.47 34.34
N ILE A 460 -37.85 4.80 34.70
CA ILE A 460 -36.66 5.46 35.25
C ILE A 460 -36.02 6.37 34.19
N ILE A 461 -35.90 5.93 32.93
CA ILE A 461 -35.34 6.76 31.86
C ILE A 461 -36.18 8.02 31.66
N ASP A 462 -37.51 7.88 31.60
CA ASP A 462 -38.42 9.00 31.37
C ASP A 462 -38.38 9.99 32.54
N ARG A 463 -38.38 9.49 33.79
CA ARG A 463 -38.31 10.35 34.98
C ARG A 463 -36.95 11.02 35.12
N VAL A 464 -35.86 10.24 35.12
CA VAL A 464 -34.53 10.75 35.44
C VAL A 464 -33.91 11.52 34.29
N PHE A 465 -34.12 11.11 33.04
CA PHE A 465 -33.44 11.74 31.90
C PHE A 465 -34.32 12.73 31.16
N LEU A 466 -35.61 12.41 30.93
CA LEU A 466 -36.49 13.35 30.21
C LEU A 466 -37.06 14.42 31.14
N GLN A 467 -37.49 14.08 32.37
CA GLN A 467 -38.07 15.05 33.30
C GLN A 467 -36.99 15.77 34.14
N ASP A 468 -36.14 15.05 34.88
CA ASP A 468 -35.18 15.68 35.81
C ASP A 468 -34.04 16.40 35.07
N LEU A 469 -33.46 15.75 34.05
CA LEU A 469 -32.40 16.34 33.21
C LEU A 469 -32.92 17.18 32.04
N LYS A 470 -34.25 17.27 31.86
CA LYS A 470 -34.93 18.05 30.81
C LYS A 470 -34.44 17.72 29.39
N LEU A 471 -34.24 16.45 29.08
CA LEU A 471 -33.89 15.99 27.73
C LEU A 471 -35.16 15.76 26.91
N ASN A 472 -35.13 16.11 25.63
CA ASN A 472 -36.32 16.12 24.77
C ASN A 472 -36.66 14.74 24.17
N SER A 473 -35.70 13.82 24.13
CA SER A 473 -35.85 12.54 23.41
C SER A 473 -34.79 11.50 23.80
N TYR A 474 -35.09 10.21 23.56
CA TYR A 474 -34.10 9.13 23.69
C TYR A 474 -32.92 9.29 22.72
N SER A 475 -33.17 9.82 21.51
CA SER A 475 -32.12 10.15 20.54
C SER A 475 -31.14 11.18 21.10
N GLN A 476 -31.62 12.20 21.81
CA GLN A 476 -30.76 13.17 22.48
C GLN A 476 -29.85 12.54 23.53
N ILE A 477 -30.35 11.58 24.32
CA ILE A 477 -29.53 10.85 25.30
C ILE A 477 -28.41 10.09 24.59
N LEU A 478 -28.73 9.34 23.53
CA LEU A 478 -27.75 8.58 22.74
C LEU A 478 -26.70 9.49 22.10
N THR A 479 -27.11 10.65 21.59
CA THR A 479 -26.20 11.64 21.03
C THR A 479 -25.27 12.22 22.10
N LEU A 480 -25.79 12.57 23.28
CA LEU A 480 -24.99 13.12 24.38
C LEU A 480 -23.97 12.10 24.93
N LEU A 481 -24.32 10.81 24.94
CA LEU A 481 -23.38 9.75 25.33
C LEU A 481 -22.18 9.64 24.39
N ASN A 482 -22.40 9.87 23.09
CA ASN A 482 -21.33 9.83 22.08
C ASN A 482 -20.73 11.23 21.81
N PHE A 483 -21.12 12.26 22.57
CA PHE A 483 -20.76 13.64 22.28
C PHE A 483 -19.25 13.85 22.15
N GLU A 484 -18.49 13.30 23.09
CA GLU A 484 -17.03 13.42 23.10
C GLU A 484 -16.38 12.80 21.85
N GLU A 485 -16.85 11.62 21.44
CA GLU A 485 -16.38 10.93 20.24
C GLU A 485 -16.71 11.75 18.99
N ILE A 486 -17.94 12.26 18.90
CA ILE A 486 -18.41 13.08 17.78
C ILE A 486 -17.59 14.35 17.64
N ILE A 487 -17.38 15.09 18.74
CA ILE A 487 -16.60 16.33 18.74
C ILE A 487 -15.14 16.05 18.40
N ASN A 488 -14.54 14.99 18.95
CA ASN A 488 -13.17 14.62 18.63
C ASN A 488 -13.01 14.26 17.15
N ASN A 489 -13.97 13.54 16.56
CA ASN A 489 -13.97 13.21 15.12
C ASN A 489 -14.12 14.46 14.24
N LEU A 490 -15.04 15.37 14.58
CA LEU A 490 -15.20 16.66 13.89
C LEU A 490 -13.93 17.51 13.96
N THR A 491 -13.31 17.57 15.14
CA THR A 491 -12.10 18.36 15.39
C THR A 491 -10.92 17.82 14.56
N LYS A 492 -10.71 16.50 14.58
CA LYS A 492 -9.69 15.85 13.76
C LYS A 492 -9.94 16.08 12.27
N GLN A 493 -11.18 15.99 11.82
CA GLN A 493 -11.50 16.20 10.41
C GLN A 493 -11.18 17.64 9.96
N ILE A 494 -11.55 18.65 10.74
CA ILE A 494 -11.25 20.05 10.43
C ILE A 494 -9.74 20.30 10.42
N TYR A 495 -9.03 19.77 11.43
CA TYR A 495 -7.58 19.87 11.50
C TYR A 495 -6.92 19.29 10.24
N PHE A 496 -7.25 18.05 9.89
CA PHE A 496 -6.67 17.38 8.72
C PHE A 496 -7.11 18.01 7.39
N TYR A 497 -8.30 18.58 7.30
CA TYR A 497 -8.72 19.34 6.12
C TYR A 497 -7.85 20.56 5.91
N ILE A 498 -7.61 21.38 6.93
CA ILE A 498 -6.72 22.55 6.81
C ILE A 498 -5.28 22.10 6.54
N PHE A 499 -4.83 21.05 7.23
CA PHE A 499 -3.50 20.47 7.02
C PHE A 499 -3.31 19.96 5.59
N SER A 500 -4.34 19.38 4.97
CA SER A 500 -4.32 18.89 3.59
C SER A 500 -3.93 19.97 2.58
N LYS A 501 -4.29 21.24 2.87
CA LYS A 501 -3.95 22.39 2.02
C LYS A 501 -2.51 22.87 2.14
N ILE A 502 -1.79 22.46 3.19
CA ILE A 502 -0.38 22.80 3.48
C ILE A 502 0.57 21.71 2.95
N VAL A 503 0.03 20.55 2.57
CA VAL A 503 0.79 19.38 2.09
C VAL A 503 0.57 19.18 0.59
N ARG A 504 0.03 20.18 -0.12
CA ARG A 504 -0.34 20.05 -1.55
C ARG A 504 0.90 19.80 -2.41
N GLN A 505 1.97 20.57 -2.20
CA GLN A 505 3.21 20.42 -2.96
C GLN A 505 3.97 19.13 -2.61
N ILE A 506 3.98 18.72 -1.34
CA ILE A 506 4.54 17.42 -0.93
C ILE A 506 3.83 16.30 -1.69
N SER A 507 2.51 16.35 -1.74
CA SER A 507 1.70 15.34 -2.44
C SER A 507 2.01 15.29 -3.94
N ARG A 508 2.16 16.44 -4.60
CA ARG A 508 2.60 16.50 -6.01
C ARG A 508 3.97 15.86 -6.24
N ILE A 509 4.92 16.09 -5.33
CA ILE A 509 6.24 15.48 -5.44
C ILE A 509 6.14 13.96 -5.28
N ILE A 510 5.40 13.46 -4.29
CA ILE A 510 5.18 12.01 -4.13
C ILE A 510 4.52 11.41 -5.39
N GLU A 511 3.51 12.08 -5.95
CA GLU A 511 2.85 11.66 -7.19
C GLU A 511 3.81 11.63 -8.39
N ILE A 512 4.78 12.56 -8.47
CA ILE A 512 5.85 12.51 -9.48
C ILE A 512 6.67 11.23 -9.34
N TYR A 513 7.11 10.89 -8.12
CA TYR A 513 7.89 9.66 -7.91
C TYR A 513 7.10 8.41 -8.33
N LEU A 514 5.81 8.37 -8.00
CA LEU A 514 4.91 7.29 -8.42
C LEU A 514 4.79 7.21 -9.94
N LYS A 515 4.55 8.34 -10.60
CA LYS A 515 4.42 8.46 -12.06
C LYS A 515 5.67 7.96 -12.78
N ILE A 516 6.86 8.44 -12.40
CA ILE A 516 8.11 7.99 -13.05
C ILE A 516 8.37 6.50 -12.80
N SER A 517 8.00 5.97 -11.65
CA SER A 517 8.13 4.53 -11.36
C SER A 517 7.22 3.69 -12.27
N ASN A 518 5.99 4.15 -12.56
CA ASN A 518 5.10 3.50 -13.51
C ASN A 518 5.62 3.61 -14.95
N GLU A 519 6.19 4.76 -15.31
CA GLU A 519 6.85 4.99 -16.61
C GLU A 519 8.05 4.07 -16.83
N LYS A 520 8.88 3.87 -15.79
CA LYS A 520 10.02 2.94 -15.82
C LYS A 520 9.58 1.55 -16.27
N ALA A 521 8.50 1.02 -15.69
CA ALA A 521 7.97 -0.29 -16.06
C ALA A 521 7.54 -0.34 -17.53
N LEU A 522 6.92 0.73 -18.04
CA LEU A 522 6.52 0.85 -19.43
C LEU A 522 7.73 0.94 -20.38
N PHE A 523 8.75 1.73 -20.03
CA PHE A 523 9.97 1.87 -20.83
C PHE A 523 10.74 0.56 -20.88
N LEU A 524 10.85 -0.18 -19.78
CA LEU A 524 11.46 -1.51 -19.77
C LEU A 524 10.73 -2.51 -20.68
N LEU A 525 9.39 -2.46 -20.73
CA LEU A 525 8.60 -3.26 -21.66
C LEU A 525 8.86 -2.87 -23.13
N ALA A 526 9.01 -1.58 -23.40
CA ALA A 526 9.34 -1.08 -24.73
C ALA A 526 10.76 -1.50 -25.15
N LEU A 527 11.77 -1.33 -24.28
CA LEU A 527 13.14 -1.78 -24.52
C LEU A 527 13.23 -3.29 -24.76
N LYS A 528 12.49 -4.10 -23.98
CA LYS A 528 12.43 -5.55 -24.21
C LYS A 528 11.83 -5.90 -25.58
N LYS A 529 10.84 -5.14 -26.04
CA LYS A 529 10.26 -5.32 -27.38
C LYS A 529 11.26 -4.91 -28.46
N MET A 530 12.01 -3.82 -28.23
CA MET A 530 13.07 -3.32 -29.12
C MET A 530 14.17 -4.37 -29.31
N ASP A 531 14.65 -5.01 -28.25
CA ASP A 531 15.68 -6.07 -28.33
C ASP A 531 15.23 -7.30 -29.11
N GLY A 532 13.92 -7.59 -29.11
CA GLY A 532 13.33 -8.73 -29.80
C GLY A 532 13.04 -8.50 -31.29
N THR A 533 13.33 -7.30 -31.82
CA THR A 533 13.09 -6.98 -33.24
C THR A 533 14.21 -7.45 -34.15
N THR A 534 13.86 -7.92 -35.35
CA THR A 534 14.83 -8.29 -36.40
C THR A 534 15.28 -7.07 -37.21
N GLU A 535 16.35 -7.18 -38.00
CA GLU A 535 16.83 -6.07 -38.86
C GLU A 535 15.74 -5.51 -39.80
N SER A 536 14.80 -6.35 -40.25
CA SER A 536 13.66 -5.96 -41.08
C SER A 536 12.61 -5.09 -40.37
N GLU A 537 12.66 -5.05 -39.03
CA GLU A 537 11.71 -4.34 -38.16
C GLU A 537 12.31 -3.08 -37.51
N LYS A 538 13.44 -2.59 -38.04
CA LYS A 538 14.14 -1.40 -37.51
C LYS A 538 13.25 -0.14 -37.40
N TRP A 539 12.19 -0.05 -38.21
CA TRP A 539 11.21 1.04 -38.09
C TRP A 539 10.38 0.96 -36.80
N ILE A 540 10.11 -0.23 -36.26
CA ILE A 540 9.43 -0.43 -34.97
C ILE A 540 10.32 0.08 -33.84
N TRP A 541 11.63 -0.19 -33.93
CA TRP A 541 12.62 0.29 -32.98
C TRP A 541 12.62 1.82 -32.88
N ILE A 542 12.78 2.50 -34.02
CA ILE A 542 12.75 3.98 -34.10
C ILE A 542 11.41 4.53 -33.58
N LYS A 543 10.30 3.90 -33.93
CA LYS A 543 8.97 4.35 -33.52
C LYS A 543 8.77 4.23 -32.00
N LEU A 544 9.22 3.15 -31.37
CA LEU A 544 9.10 2.98 -29.92
C LEU A 544 10.00 3.97 -29.18
N GLU A 545 11.23 4.17 -29.66
CA GLU A 545 12.15 5.18 -29.13
C GLU A 545 11.52 6.58 -29.17
N GLU A 546 10.99 7.00 -30.32
CA GLU A 546 10.34 8.30 -30.48
C GLU A 546 9.17 8.48 -29.50
N LEU A 547 8.35 7.44 -29.29
CA LEU A 547 7.24 7.49 -28.35
C LEU A 547 7.73 7.64 -26.89
N ILE A 548 8.86 7.02 -26.53
CA ILE A 548 9.48 7.21 -25.20
C ILE A 548 10.00 8.65 -25.08
N ILE A 549 10.68 9.19 -26.11
CA ILE A 549 11.20 10.57 -26.10
C ILE A 549 10.05 11.57 -25.91
N VAL A 550 8.96 11.42 -26.66
CA VAL A 550 7.78 12.29 -26.52
C VAL A 550 7.24 12.27 -25.10
N ARG A 551 7.20 11.10 -24.44
CA ARG A 551 6.80 10.98 -23.03
C ARG A 551 7.78 11.65 -22.07
N ILE A 552 9.08 11.48 -22.27
CA ILE A 552 10.10 12.15 -21.45
C ILE A 552 10.00 13.67 -21.60
N ILE A 553 9.77 14.19 -22.81
CA ILE A 553 9.57 15.63 -23.04
C ILE A 553 8.31 16.13 -22.31
N ALA A 554 7.23 15.36 -22.32
CA ALA A 554 6.03 15.69 -21.56
C ALA A 554 6.32 15.76 -20.04
N MET A 555 7.09 14.79 -19.52
CA MET A 555 7.55 14.80 -18.12
C MET A 555 8.48 15.97 -17.80
N GLN A 556 9.41 16.31 -18.69
CA GLN A 556 10.30 17.47 -18.53
C GLN A 556 9.47 18.75 -18.36
N LYS A 557 8.43 18.96 -19.20
CA LYS A 557 7.55 20.13 -19.09
C LYS A 557 6.85 20.21 -17.74
N GLU A 558 6.35 19.08 -17.24
CA GLU A 558 5.67 19.00 -15.94
C GLU A 558 6.64 19.26 -14.77
N LEU A 559 7.82 18.62 -14.77
CA LEU A 559 8.83 18.79 -13.73
C LEU A 559 9.42 20.21 -13.71
N VAL A 560 9.59 20.86 -14.86
CA VAL A 560 10.05 22.25 -14.93
C VAL A 560 9.10 23.18 -14.17
N VAL A 561 7.80 22.95 -14.29
CA VAL A 561 6.79 23.72 -13.56
C VAL A 561 6.89 23.41 -12.07
N ILE A 562 6.83 22.14 -11.67
CA ILE A 562 6.69 21.72 -10.27
C ILE A 562 7.96 22.00 -9.44
N PHE A 563 9.15 21.80 -10.03
CA PHE A 563 10.42 22.09 -9.36
C PHE A 563 10.85 23.57 -9.50
N ASN A 564 10.08 24.38 -10.23
CA ASN A 564 10.44 25.74 -10.60
C ASN A 564 11.85 25.81 -11.23
N ALA A 565 12.11 24.91 -12.18
CA ALA A 565 13.45 24.57 -12.66
C ALA A 565 13.74 25.10 -14.08
N LEU A 566 13.26 26.30 -14.43
CA LEU A 566 13.32 26.87 -15.79
C LEU A 566 14.73 26.92 -16.39
N ASN A 567 15.76 27.08 -15.56
CA ASN A 567 17.17 27.17 -15.97
C ASN A 567 18.03 26.05 -15.36
N GLN A 568 17.41 24.94 -14.94
CA GLN A 568 18.11 23.84 -14.26
C GLN A 568 17.94 22.53 -15.03
N PRO A 569 18.56 22.39 -16.22
CA PRO A 569 18.34 21.24 -17.09
C PRO A 569 18.77 19.93 -16.45
N PHE A 570 19.87 19.93 -15.70
CA PHE A 570 20.38 18.73 -15.06
C PHE A 570 19.59 18.33 -13.80
N LEU A 571 18.90 19.26 -13.13
CA LEU A 571 18.01 18.89 -12.04
C LEU A 571 16.83 18.05 -12.56
N VAL A 572 16.15 18.55 -13.60
CA VAL A 572 14.99 17.87 -14.19
C VAL A 572 15.38 16.53 -14.79
N ASN A 573 16.40 16.52 -15.64
CA ASN A 573 16.78 15.31 -16.37
C ASN A 573 17.56 14.32 -15.50
N GLY A 574 18.36 14.82 -14.55
CA GLY A 574 19.02 14.00 -13.53
C GLY A 574 17.99 13.32 -12.62
N PHE A 575 16.90 14.00 -12.26
CA PHE A 575 15.82 13.40 -11.50
C PHE A 575 15.12 12.27 -12.26
N ILE A 576 14.73 12.50 -13.52
CA ILE A 576 14.12 11.44 -14.36
C ILE A 576 15.08 10.25 -14.45
N PHE A 577 16.34 10.48 -14.78
CA PHE A 577 17.33 9.43 -14.93
C PHE A 577 17.54 8.64 -13.62
N ALA A 578 17.76 9.33 -12.50
CA ALA A 578 17.95 8.70 -11.18
C ALA A 578 16.79 7.76 -10.81
N ARG A 579 15.55 8.16 -11.12
CA ARG A 579 14.36 7.33 -10.84
C ARG A 579 14.23 6.15 -11.82
N LEU A 580 14.67 6.30 -13.07
CA LEU A 580 14.75 5.19 -14.01
C LEU A 580 15.83 4.17 -13.61
N THR A 581 16.97 4.61 -13.04
CA THR A 581 18.12 3.75 -12.73
C THR A 581 18.27 3.38 -11.24
N ASN A 582 17.36 3.81 -10.37
CA ASN A 582 17.44 3.66 -8.91
C ASN A 582 18.71 4.28 -8.28
N LEU A 583 19.17 5.41 -8.80
CA LEU A 583 20.26 6.19 -8.24
C LEU A 583 19.73 7.32 -7.34
N SER A 584 20.62 7.96 -6.60
CA SER A 584 20.33 9.24 -5.94
C SER A 584 20.21 10.37 -6.97
N LEU A 585 19.46 11.42 -6.62
CA LEU A 585 19.31 12.62 -7.43
C LEU A 585 20.67 13.27 -7.73
N ASN A 586 21.56 13.33 -6.73
CA ASN A 586 22.88 13.92 -6.90
C ASN A 586 23.73 13.13 -7.89
N GLU A 587 23.70 11.80 -7.83
CA GLU A 587 24.36 10.95 -8.82
C GLU A 587 23.76 11.13 -10.20
N GLY A 588 22.43 11.19 -10.32
CA GLY A 588 21.75 11.45 -11.58
C GLY A 588 22.12 12.81 -12.18
N ILE A 589 22.25 13.85 -11.35
CA ILE A 589 22.73 15.18 -11.79
C ILE A 589 24.18 15.10 -12.27
N ASN A 590 25.05 14.41 -11.52
CA ASN A 590 26.47 14.27 -11.85
C ASN A 590 26.67 13.48 -13.15
N GLU A 591 25.79 12.53 -13.46
CA GLU A 591 25.81 11.77 -14.72
C GLU A 591 25.77 12.70 -15.95
N PHE A 592 24.98 13.77 -15.90
CA PHE A 592 24.88 14.74 -17.01
C PHE A 592 25.95 15.83 -16.95
N LYS A 593 26.46 16.17 -15.75
CA LYS A 593 27.52 17.18 -15.58
C LYS A 593 28.91 16.66 -15.95
N GLU A 594 29.22 15.42 -15.59
CA GLU A 594 30.59 14.90 -15.60
C GLU A 594 30.85 13.92 -16.74
N LYS A 595 29.85 13.15 -17.17
CA LYS A 595 30.03 12.16 -18.24
C LYS A 595 29.75 12.74 -19.61
N PRO A 596 30.44 12.24 -20.67
CA PRO A 596 30.13 12.64 -22.03
C PRO A 596 28.69 12.26 -22.40
N SER A 597 28.13 13.03 -23.32
CA SER A 597 26.81 12.82 -23.88
C SER A 597 26.86 11.81 -25.02
N LEU A 598 25.88 10.91 -25.07
CA LEU A 598 25.77 9.88 -26.09
C LEU A 598 25.31 10.43 -27.44
N ILE A 599 24.83 11.69 -27.48
CA ILE A 599 24.60 12.41 -28.75
C ILE A 599 25.90 12.49 -29.58
N PHE A 600 27.05 12.59 -28.90
CA PHE A 600 28.36 12.74 -29.55
C PHE A 600 29.17 11.44 -29.59
N GLU A 601 28.58 10.28 -29.29
CA GLU A 601 29.26 8.98 -29.12
C GLU A 601 30.17 8.59 -30.30
N LYS A 602 29.88 9.09 -31.51
CA LYS A 602 30.66 8.82 -32.74
C LYS A 602 31.45 10.02 -33.28
N ILE A 603 31.45 11.15 -32.56
CA ILE A 603 32.09 12.40 -33.00
C ILE A 603 33.25 12.74 -32.06
N LYS A 604 32.95 12.97 -30.78
CA LYS A 604 33.93 13.35 -29.75
C LYS A 604 33.30 13.21 -28.37
N PRO A 605 34.03 12.79 -27.31
CA PRO A 605 33.49 12.74 -25.95
C PRO A 605 33.31 14.15 -25.37
N LEU A 606 32.21 14.81 -25.75
CA LEU A 606 31.82 16.13 -25.28
C LEU A 606 30.68 16.02 -24.26
N ARG A 607 30.67 16.95 -23.32
CA ARG A 607 29.60 17.11 -22.32
C ARG A 607 28.53 18.06 -22.85
N LEU A 608 27.31 17.91 -22.36
CA LEU A 608 26.25 18.89 -22.59
C LEU A 608 26.55 20.16 -21.78
N ASN A 609 26.39 21.33 -22.40
CA ASN A 609 26.55 22.59 -21.70
C ASN A 609 25.21 22.99 -21.05
N ALA A 610 25.19 23.09 -19.72
CA ALA A 610 24.02 23.48 -18.94
C ALA A 610 23.47 24.86 -19.33
N ASP A 611 24.36 25.79 -19.71
CA ASP A 611 24.00 27.18 -19.97
C ASP A 611 23.26 27.36 -21.31
N ILE A 612 23.45 26.41 -22.23
CA ILE A 612 22.93 26.50 -23.61
C ILE A 612 21.64 25.71 -23.76
N ILE A 613 21.43 24.68 -22.93
CA ILE A 613 20.37 23.71 -23.16
C ILE A 613 19.19 23.95 -22.23
N SER A 614 18.00 24.03 -22.83
CA SER A 614 16.75 24.10 -22.08
C SER A 614 16.50 22.80 -21.30
N PRO A 615 15.95 22.87 -20.07
CA PRO A 615 15.52 21.68 -19.33
C PRO A 615 14.52 20.80 -20.09
N VAL A 616 13.74 21.41 -20.99
CA VAL A 616 12.87 20.70 -21.93
C VAL A 616 13.57 20.65 -23.29
N SER A 617 14.12 19.50 -23.64
CA SER A 617 14.90 19.34 -24.86
C SER A 617 14.85 17.91 -25.36
N TYR A 618 14.58 17.77 -26.66
CA TYR A 618 14.67 16.49 -27.37
C TYR A 618 16.08 15.90 -27.24
N CYS A 619 17.12 16.72 -27.37
CA CYS A 619 18.51 16.29 -27.28
C CYS A 619 18.81 15.62 -25.93
N ILE A 620 18.40 16.24 -24.82
CA ILE A 620 18.61 15.65 -23.48
C ILE A 620 17.74 14.41 -23.31
N ALA A 621 16.50 14.42 -23.80
CA ALA A 621 15.62 13.26 -23.70
C ALA A 621 16.21 12.04 -24.44
N TYR A 622 16.78 12.24 -25.63
CA TYR A 622 17.50 11.21 -26.37
C TYR A 622 18.74 10.71 -25.60
N ASP A 623 19.58 11.62 -25.10
CA ASP A 623 20.77 11.24 -24.31
C ASP A 623 20.39 10.43 -23.06
N LEU A 624 19.30 10.81 -22.39
CA LEU A 624 18.77 10.13 -21.21
C LEU A 624 18.35 8.69 -21.54
N ILE A 625 17.61 8.47 -22.63
CA ILE A 625 17.19 7.11 -23.05
C ILE A 625 18.41 6.27 -23.39
N LYS A 626 19.38 6.82 -24.14
CA LYS A 626 20.59 6.07 -24.49
C LYS A 626 21.42 5.70 -23.27
N LYS A 627 21.53 6.59 -22.28
CA LYS A 627 22.19 6.28 -21.01
C LYS A 627 21.43 5.19 -20.26
N PHE A 628 20.10 5.25 -20.26
CA PHE A 628 19.25 4.24 -19.62
C PHE A 628 19.38 2.87 -20.30
N GLU A 629 19.40 2.81 -21.63
CA GLU A 629 19.67 1.59 -22.42
C GLU A 629 21.00 0.96 -22.02
N GLN A 630 22.09 1.74 -21.99
CA GLN A 630 23.42 1.25 -21.59
C GLN A 630 23.47 0.71 -20.16
N VAL A 631 22.72 1.33 -19.23
CA VAL A 631 22.62 0.84 -17.84
C VAL A 631 21.87 -0.48 -17.78
N GLU A 632 20.75 -0.60 -18.49
CA GLU A 632 19.96 -1.84 -18.53
C GLU A 632 20.68 -2.98 -19.25
N GLU A 633 21.46 -2.71 -20.30
CA GLU A 633 22.35 -3.69 -20.93
C GLU A 633 23.40 -4.22 -19.95
N LYS A 634 24.08 -3.33 -19.23
CA LYS A 634 25.03 -3.72 -18.17
C LYS A 634 24.35 -4.55 -17.09
N ARG A 635 23.14 -4.19 -16.70
CA ARG A 635 22.36 -4.93 -15.70
C ARG A 635 22.01 -6.34 -16.18
N LYS A 636 21.56 -6.49 -17.44
CA LYS A 636 21.29 -7.81 -18.04
C LYS A 636 22.55 -8.68 -18.06
N LEU A 637 23.70 -8.13 -18.46
CA LEU A 637 24.97 -8.84 -18.45
C LEU A 637 25.39 -9.30 -17.05
N LYS A 638 25.26 -8.43 -16.04
CA LYS A 638 25.51 -8.80 -14.63
C LYS A 638 24.61 -9.95 -14.17
N VAL A 639 23.30 -9.91 -14.50
CA VAL A 639 22.34 -10.95 -14.12
C VAL A 639 22.70 -12.29 -14.77
N ILE A 640 23.10 -12.29 -16.05
CA ILE A 640 23.56 -13.51 -16.74
C ILE A 640 24.80 -14.09 -16.04
N GLN A 641 25.78 -13.25 -15.69
CA GLN A 641 26.98 -13.69 -14.96
C GLN A 641 26.65 -14.31 -13.60
N ILE A 642 25.67 -13.78 -12.88
CA ILE A 642 25.21 -14.33 -11.58
C ILE A 642 24.50 -15.68 -11.78
N ILE A 643 23.72 -15.83 -12.84
CA ILE A 643 23.05 -17.11 -13.15
C ILE A 643 24.11 -18.16 -13.48
N GLU A 644 25.07 -17.84 -14.36
CA GLU A 644 26.17 -18.73 -14.72
C GLU A 644 27.05 -19.12 -13.52
N SER A 645 27.31 -18.19 -12.59
CA SER A 645 28.09 -18.50 -11.38
C SER A 645 27.33 -19.43 -10.44
N LYS A 646 26.02 -19.20 -10.23
CA LYS A 646 25.13 -20.07 -9.45
C LYS A 646 25.00 -21.47 -10.08
N GLU A 647 25.01 -21.57 -11.41
CA GLU A 647 25.03 -22.85 -12.13
C GLU A 647 26.36 -23.59 -11.94
N LYS A 648 27.50 -22.91 -12.11
CA LYS A 648 28.84 -23.47 -11.84
C LYS A 648 28.99 -23.97 -10.40
N GLU A 649 28.45 -23.24 -9.42
CA GLU A 649 28.43 -23.71 -8.02
C GLU A 649 27.59 -24.97 -7.82
N LYS A 650 26.42 -25.06 -8.47
CA LYS A 650 25.58 -26.26 -8.44
C LYS A 650 26.29 -27.45 -9.08
N GLU A 651 26.98 -27.25 -10.20
CA GLU A 651 27.77 -28.29 -10.85
C GLU A 651 28.93 -28.78 -9.97
N LYS A 652 29.69 -27.85 -9.36
CA LYS A 652 30.74 -28.19 -8.39
C LYS A 652 30.20 -28.99 -7.20
N LYS A 653 29.05 -28.58 -6.64
CA LYS A 653 28.38 -29.33 -5.56
C LYS A 653 27.96 -30.73 -6.01
N LYS A 654 27.43 -30.88 -7.22
CA LYS A 654 27.11 -32.21 -7.79
C LYS A 654 28.37 -33.07 -7.96
N GLU A 655 29.46 -32.49 -8.44
CA GLU A 655 30.73 -33.19 -8.64
C GLU A 655 31.39 -33.61 -7.32
N GLU A 656 31.33 -32.76 -6.28
CA GLU A 656 31.78 -33.11 -4.93
C GLU A 656 30.92 -34.21 -4.29
N ILE A 657 29.59 -34.17 -4.48
CA ILE A 657 28.70 -35.26 -4.05
C ILE A 657 29.06 -36.56 -4.76
N ARG A 658 29.32 -36.50 -6.08
CA ARG A 658 29.75 -37.67 -6.86
C ARG A 658 31.05 -38.24 -6.30
N LYS A 659 32.11 -37.43 -6.12
CA LYS A 659 33.39 -37.86 -5.52
C LYS A 659 33.25 -38.49 -4.12
N LYS A 660 32.36 -37.95 -3.29
CA LYS A 660 32.04 -38.54 -1.97
C LYS A 660 31.32 -39.89 -2.07
N GLN A 661 30.53 -40.10 -3.13
CA GLN A 661 29.86 -41.38 -3.40
C GLN A 661 30.85 -42.45 -3.91
N GLU A 662 31.86 -42.08 -4.72
CA GLU A 662 32.87 -43.02 -5.24
C GLU A 662 33.63 -43.72 -4.09
N ILE A 663 34.02 -42.96 -3.06
CA ILE A 663 34.72 -43.46 -1.86
C ILE A 663 33.87 -44.45 -1.04
N ASN A 664 32.54 -44.46 -1.21
CA ASN A 664 31.63 -45.22 -0.35
C ASN A 664 31.17 -46.57 -0.94
N THR A 665 31.40 -46.82 -2.24
CA THR A 665 30.87 -48.01 -2.95
C THR A 665 31.41 -49.35 -2.41
N LEU A 666 32.67 -49.41 -1.97
CA LEU A 666 33.32 -50.63 -1.46
C LEU A 666 33.13 -50.86 0.06
N ASN A 667 32.74 -49.83 0.81
CA ASN A 667 32.64 -49.89 2.28
C ASN A 667 31.60 -50.90 2.77
N TRP A 668 30.48 -51.02 2.06
CA TRP A 668 29.41 -51.94 2.47
C TRP A 668 29.86 -53.39 2.34
N ILE A 669 30.46 -53.77 1.20
CA ILE A 669 30.87 -55.16 0.96
C ILE A 669 32.00 -55.57 1.91
N GLU A 670 32.93 -54.67 2.21
CA GLU A 670 33.97 -54.89 3.22
C GLU A 670 33.36 -55.15 4.61
N ARG A 671 32.43 -54.31 5.06
CA ARG A 671 31.73 -54.49 6.33
C ARG A 671 30.94 -55.79 6.36
N ARG A 672 30.26 -56.16 5.27
CA ARG A 672 29.47 -57.39 5.22
C ARG A 672 30.37 -58.63 5.30
N ILE A 673 31.47 -58.69 4.55
CA ILE A 673 32.42 -59.81 4.61
C ILE A 673 33.07 -59.90 6.00
N THR A 674 33.54 -58.77 6.54
CA THR A 674 34.19 -58.72 7.86
C THR A 674 33.23 -59.14 8.97
N SER A 675 31.99 -58.62 8.97
CA SER A 675 30.97 -59.00 9.96
C SER A 675 30.65 -60.50 9.88
N SER A 676 30.57 -61.06 8.67
CA SER A 676 30.22 -62.48 8.48
C SER A 676 31.33 -63.40 8.96
N LEU A 677 32.59 -63.11 8.62
CA LEU A 677 33.74 -63.99 8.91
C LEU A 677 34.39 -63.76 10.30
N MET A 678 34.18 -62.61 10.95
CA MET A 678 34.66 -62.35 12.32
C MET A 678 33.65 -62.77 13.40
N ARG A 679 32.34 -62.56 13.17
CA ARG A 679 31.30 -62.84 14.18
C ARG A 679 31.04 -64.33 14.45
N ILE A 680 31.67 -65.24 13.71
CA ILE A 680 31.62 -66.70 13.95
C ILE A 680 32.03 -67.06 15.39
N ASN A 681 32.89 -66.24 16.02
CA ASN A 681 33.40 -66.48 17.37
C ASN A 681 32.56 -65.84 18.49
N SER A 682 31.53 -65.05 18.16
CA SER A 682 30.71 -64.36 19.15
C SER A 682 29.62 -65.28 19.74
N PRO A 683 29.46 -65.36 21.08
CA PRO A 683 28.42 -66.18 21.70
C PRO A 683 27.02 -65.63 21.41
N GLY A 684 26.05 -66.52 21.11
CA GLY A 684 24.62 -66.17 20.95
C GLY A 684 24.14 -65.76 19.56
N ILE A 685 24.98 -65.81 18.52
CA ILE A 685 24.59 -65.45 17.14
C ILE A 685 23.97 -66.64 16.41
N ASN A 686 22.84 -66.42 15.74
CA ASN A 686 22.25 -67.41 14.84
C ASN A 686 23.12 -67.56 13.58
N PRO A 687 23.71 -68.74 13.29
CA PRO A 687 24.60 -68.96 12.15
C PRO A 687 23.98 -68.58 10.80
N ASN A 688 22.66 -68.75 10.65
CA ASN A 688 21.94 -68.44 9.41
C ASN A 688 21.94 -66.94 9.04
N GLN A 689 22.23 -66.05 9.99
CA GLN A 689 22.34 -64.60 9.73
C GLN A 689 23.70 -64.21 9.12
N LEU A 690 24.71 -65.08 9.24
CA LEU A 690 26.04 -64.81 8.70
C LEU A 690 26.16 -65.22 7.23
N TYR A 691 25.36 -66.18 6.77
CA TYR A 691 25.27 -66.57 5.36
C TYR A 691 24.69 -65.44 4.49
N TRP A 692 25.03 -65.47 3.21
CA TRP A 692 24.58 -64.52 2.21
C TRP A 692 23.07 -64.62 1.98
N GLN A 693 22.35 -63.51 2.19
CA GLN A 693 20.89 -63.46 2.05
C GLN A 693 20.45 -62.74 0.76
N GLU A 694 19.17 -62.84 0.42
CA GLU A 694 18.59 -62.12 -0.72
C GLU A 694 18.75 -60.59 -0.58
N LYS A 695 18.63 -60.06 0.64
CA LYS A 695 18.86 -58.64 0.94
C LYS A 695 20.30 -58.21 0.66
N ASP A 696 21.28 -59.08 0.95
CA ASP A 696 22.68 -58.84 0.65
C ASP A 696 22.91 -58.82 -0.86
N THR A 697 22.25 -59.73 -1.58
CA THR A 697 22.33 -59.78 -3.04
C THR A 697 21.85 -58.48 -3.66
N LYS A 698 20.69 -57.96 -3.23
CA LYS A 698 20.13 -56.69 -3.71
C LYS A 698 21.07 -55.50 -3.41
N THR A 699 21.55 -55.41 -2.18
CA THR A 699 22.43 -54.31 -1.76
C THR A 699 23.78 -54.36 -2.46
N ALA A 700 24.32 -55.55 -2.70
CA ALA A 700 25.55 -55.74 -3.46
C ALA A 700 25.37 -55.35 -4.93
N ILE A 701 24.24 -55.67 -5.56
CA ILE A 701 23.94 -55.28 -6.95
C ILE A 701 23.97 -53.77 -7.10
N ASP A 702 23.29 -53.05 -6.19
CA ASP A 702 23.23 -51.59 -6.24
C ASP A 702 24.63 -50.97 -6.10
N ASN A 703 25.47 -51.50 -5.19
CA ASN A 703 26.85 -51.02 -5.03
C ASN A 703 27.76 -51.37 -6.20
N ILE A 704 27.66 -52.57 -6.76
CA ILE A 704 28.44 -53.00 -7.93
C ILE A 704 28.07 -52.16 -9.16
N LYS A 705 26.77 -51.92 -9.36
CA LYS A 705 26.27 -51.07 -10.44
C LYS A 705 26.78 -49.63 -10.28
N LEU A 706 26.64 -49.03 -9.11
CA LEU A 706 27.17 -47.69 -8.82
C LEU A 706 28.69 -47.63 -9.04
N HIS A 707 29.42 -48.69 -8.70
CA HIS A 707 30.86 -48.77 -8.93
C HIS A 707 31.23 -48.90 -10.42
N SER A 708 30.40 -49.56 -11.23
CA SER A 708 30.60 -49.64 -12.69
C SER A 708 30.34 -48.32 -13.44
N GLU A 709 29.74 -47.33 -12.77
CA GLU A 709 29.47 -45.99 -13.32
C GLU A 709 30.62 -44.98 -13.02
N LEU A 710 31.70 -45.44 -12.38
CA LEU A 710 32.91 -44.66 -12.13
C LEU A 710 33.69 -44.39 -13.42
N LYS A 711 34.62 -43.44 -13.38
CA LYS A 711 35.48 -43.12 -14.54
C LYS A 711 36.48 -44.25 -14.79
N GLY A 712 36.32 -44.99 -15.89
CA GLY A 712 37.21 -46.08 -16.30
C GLY A 712 36.52 -47.03 -17.27
N ASN A 713 37.22 -48.09 -17.70
CA ASN A 713 36.59 -49.17 -18.46
C ASN A 713 35.59 -49.90 -17.54
N THR A 714 34.34 -50.06 -18.00
CA THR A 714 33.25 -50.65 -17.21
C THR A 714 33.56 -52.09 -16.77
N LEU A 715 34.25 -52.88 -17.61
CA LEU A 715 34.65 -54.25 -17.25
C LEU A 715 35.72 -54.26 -16.16
N ASP A 716 36.71 -53.36 -16.26
CA ASP A 716 37.77 -53.27 -15.26
C ASP A 716 37.20 -52.90 -13.89
N LEU A 717 36.20 -52.02 -13.84
CA LEU A 717 35.51 -51.63 -12.60
C LEU A 717 34.69 -52.78 -11.99
N PHE A 718 34.00 -53.58 -12.82
CA PHE A 718 33.35 -54.80 -12.33
C PHE A 718 34.37 -55.80 -11.77
N SER A 719 35.49 -55.98 -12.47
CA SER A 719 36.61 -56.83 -12.05
C SER A 719 37.26 -56.32 -10.76
N GLU A 720 37.42 -55.00 -10.60
CA GLU A 720 37.98 -54.37 -9.41
C GLU A 720 37.10 -54.60 -8.18
N PHE A 721 35.79 -54.34 -8.27
CA PHE A 721 34.86 -54.58 -7.17
C PHE A 721 34.86 -56.06 -6.77
N PHE A 722 34.81 -56.96 -7.76
CA PHE A 722 34.80 -58.40 -7.51
C PHE A 722 36.12 -58.85 -6.87
N HIS A 723 37.25 -58.38 -7.40
CA HIS A 723 38.56 -58.69 -6.84
C HIS A 723 38.72 -58.19 -5.40
N PHE A 724 38.28 -56.97 -5.10
CA PHE A 724 38.29 -56.40 -3.75
C PHE A 724 37.50 -57.28 -2.77
N ALA A 725 36.28 -57.70 -3.15
CA ALA A 725 35.47 -58.58 -2.34
C ALA A 725 36.17 -59.93 -2.08
N VAL A 726 36.79 -60.53 -3.11
CA VAL A 726 37.51 -61.81 -3.00
C VAL A 726 38.75 -61.69 -2.11
N GLU A 727 39.55 -60.62 -2.26
CA GLU A 727 40.72 -60.37 -1.42
C GLU A 727 40.32 -60.17 0.05
N LYS A 728 39.21 -59.47 0.33
CA LYS A 728 38.68 -59.35 1.70
C LYS A 728 38.26 -60.71 2.27
N ILE A 729 37.64 -61.60 1.47
CA ILE A 729 37.32 -62.97 1.92
C ILE A 729 38.61 -63.75 2.21
N LYS A 730 39.62 -63.65 1.33
CA LYS A 730 40.91 -64.33 1.42
C LYS A 730 41.70 -63.95 2.67
N LEU A 731 41.67 -62.68 3.07
CA LEU A 731 42.29 -62.20 4.32
C LEU A 731 41.81 -63.00 5.54
N PHE A 732 40.52 -63.34 5.59
CA PHE A 732 39.93 -64.06 6.70
C PHE A 732 39.89 -65.58 6.51
N ALA A 733 40.06 -66.09 5.29
CA ALA A 733 40.00 -67.51 4.95
C ALA A 733 41.25 -67.98 4.17
N LYS A 734 42.44 -67.79 4.77
CA LYS A 734 43.77 -68.00 4.14
C LYS A 734 44.00 -69.38 3.51
N GLU A 735 43.30 -70.41 3.99
CA GLU A 735 43.45 -71.79 3.49
C GLU A 735 42.54 -72.14 2.31
N MET A 736 41.64 -71.24 1.91
CA MET A 736 40.74 -71.46 0.76
C MET A 736 41.43 -71.00 -0.54
N LYS A 737 41.45 -71.88 -1.55
CA LYS A 737 41.85 -71.49 -2.91
C LYS A 737 40.76 -70.61 -3.52
N LEU A 738 41.00 -69.31 -3.56
CA LEU A 738 40.16 -68.29 -4.20
C LEU A 738 40.79 -67.83 -5.52
N PRO A 739 40.00 -67.38 -6.51
CA PRO A 739 40.52 -66.99 -7.82
C PRO A 739 41.44 -65.76 -7.71
N ASN A 740 42.50 -65.74 -8.54
CA ASN A 740 43.35 -64.55 -8.71
C ASN A 740 42.65 -63.53 -9.65
N TYR A 741 43.26 -62.35 -9.79
CA TYR A 741 42.69 -61.28 -10.61
C TYR A 741 42.44 -61.71 -12.07
N GLU A 742 43.36 -62.43 -12.70
CA GLU A 742 43.21 -62.92 -14.07
C GLU A 742 41.98 -63.82 -14.25
N ILE A 743 41.76 -64.76 -13.32
CA ILE A 743 40.57 -65.62 -13.33
C ILE A 743 39.30 -64.79 -13.10
N ILE A 744 39.34 -63.79 -12.21
CA ILE A 744 38.20 -62.89 -11.97
C ILE A 744 37.89 -62.08 -13.22
N ASN A 745 38.90 -61.56 -13.91
CA ASN A 745 38.72 -60.77 -15.11
C ASN A 745 38.09 -61.61 -16.23
N ASN A 746 38.61 -62.82 -16.47
CA ASN A 746 38.02 -63.75 -17.44
C ASN A 746 36.57 -64.09 -17.09
N ILE A 747 36.24 -64.27 -15.80
CA ILE A 747 34.86 -64.49 -15.36
C ILE A 747 33.96 -63.28 -15.68
N VAL A 748 34.43 -62.06 -15.44
CA VAL A 748 33.65 -60.84 -15.69
C VAL A 748 33.47 -60.62 -17.19
N VAL A 749 34.50 -60.85 -17.99
CA VAL A 749 34.44 -60.82 -19.45
C VAL A 749 33.43 -61.85 -19.96
N ASP A 750 33.54 -63.12 -19.55
CA ASP A 750 32.60 -64.18 -19.96
C ASP A 750 31.14 -63.86 -19.59
N ILE A 751 30.90 -63.27 -18.41
CA ILE A 751 29.56 -62.88 -17.96
C ILE A 751 29.03 -61.74 -18.85
N SER A 752 29.87 -60.75 -19.11
CA SER A 752 29.50 -59.56 -19.86
C SER A 752 29.25 -59.87 -21.32
N GLU A 753 30.11 -60.69 -21.94
CA GLU A 753 29.94 -61.19 -23.30
C GLU A 753 28.62 -61.95 -23.44
N LYS A 754 28.31 -62.90 -22.55
CA LYS A 754 27.05 -63.65 -22.62
C LYS A 754 25.80 -62.78 -22.51
N ILE A 755 25.83 -61.76 -21.65
CA ILE A 755 24.69 -60.85 -21.44
C ILE A 755 24.53 -59.91 -22.64
N LEU A 756 25.65 -59.37 -23.16
CA LEU A 756 25.65 -58.50 -24.33
C LEU A 756 25.28 -59.27 -25.62
N GLU A 757 25.85 -60.47 -25.84
CA GLU A 757 25.50 -61.37 -26.95
C GLU A 757 24.02 -61.73 -26.93
N GLY A 758 23.44 -61.95 -25.74
CA GLY A 758 22.01 -62.23 -25.58
C GLY A 758 21.10 -61.13 -26.13
N ARG A 759 21.55 -59.87 -26.12
CA ARG A 759 20.83 -58.74 -26.75
C ARG A 759 21.25 -58.50 -28.20
N LEU A 760 22.55 -58.49 -28.46
CA LEU A 760 23.13 -58.07 -29.74
C LEU A 760 23.00 -59.15 -30.83
N GLY A 761 22.91 -60.43 -30.45
CA GLY A 761 22.88 -61.57 -31.38
C GLY A 761 24.23 -61.87 -32.05
N HIS A 762 25.31 -61.18 -31.65
CA HIS A 762 26.69 -61.39 -32.07
C HIS A 762 27.66 -61.04 -30.93
N ALA A 763 28.93 -61.46 -31.05
CA ALA A 763 29.98 -61.12 -30.11
C ALA A 763 30.15 -59.60 -30.01
N PRO A 764 30.18 -59.01 -28.80
CA PRO A 764 30.21 -57.56 -28.61
C PRO A 764 31.56 -56.95 -29.00
N SER A 765 31.52 -55.79 -29.64
CA SER A 765 32.71 -54.98 -29.92
C SER A 765 33.14 -54.16 -28.69
N SER A 766 34.40 -53.70 -28.66
CA SER A 766 34.94 -52.91 -27.55
C SER A 766 34.15 -51.61 -27.28
N GLN A 767 33.58 -50.99 -28.32
CA GLN A 767 32.74 -49.79 -28.16
C GLN A 767 31.37 -50.12 -27.54
N GLU A 768 30.78 -51.26 -27.91
CA GLU A 768 29.49 -51.71 -27.36
C GLU A 768 29.60 -52.08 -25.88
N ILE A 769 30.77 -52.58 -25.46
CA ILE A 769 31.10 -52.85 -24.06
C ILE A 769 31.19 -51.54 -23.26
N GLU A 770 31.76 -50.47 -23.84
CA GLU A 770 31.83 -49.15 -23.19
C GLU A 770 30.45 -48.47 -23.09
N THR A 771 29.55 -48.69 -24.05
CA THR A 771 28.18 -48.14 -24.07
C THR A 771 27.12 -49.06 -23.48
N MET A 772 27.49 -49.87 -22.48
CA MET A 772 26.59 -50.83 -21.82
C MET A 772 25.37 -50.16 -21.16
N LEU A 773 24.16 -50.64 -21.48
CA LEU A 773 22.89 -50.13 -20.97
C LEU A 773 22.71 -50.44 -19.48
N GLU A 774 21.87 -49.64 -18.81
CA GLU A 774 21.62 -49.75 -17.37
C GLU A 774 21.09 -51.13 -16.95
N GLY A 775 20.25 -51.76 -17.79
CA GLY A 775 19.72 -53.11 -17.56
C GLY A 775 20.80 -54.21 -17.62
N GLU A 776 21.78 -54.07 -18.52
CA GLU A 776 22.88 -55.03 -18.69
C GLU A 776 23.84 -54.96 -17.50
N ARG A 777 24.17 -53.74 -17.06
CA ARG A 777 24.96 -53.50 -15.84
C ARG A 777 24.33 -54.14 -14.62
N PHE A 778 23.00 -54.05 -14.51
CA PHE A 778 22.25 -54.69 -13.42
C PHE A 778 22.35 -56.22 -13.46
N GLU A 779 22.22 -56.85 -14.63
CA GLU A 779 22.34 -58.31 -14.76
C GLU A 779 23.75 -58.82 -14.50
N ILE A 780 24.78 -58.10 -14.99
CA ILE A 780 26.19 -58.42 -14.72
C ILE A 780 26.47 -58.30 -13.22
N ALA A 781 26.05 -57.19 -12.60
CA ALA A 781 26.17 -56.99 -11.16
C ALA A 781 25.48 -58.09 -10.34
N LYS A 782 24.31 -58.58 -10.79
CA LYS A 782 23.59 -59.70 -10.18
C LYS A 782 24.38 -61.00 -10.23
N GLN A 783 24.96 -61.35 -11.38
CA GLN A 783 25.78 -62.55 -11.52
C GLN A 783 27.05 -62.49 -10.66
N ILE A 784 27.71 -61.33 -10.60
CA ILE A 784 28.89 -61.09 -9.76
C ILE A 784 28.51 -61.21 -8.27
N SER A 785 27.44 -60.55 -7.85
CA SER A 785 26.91 -60.57 -6.47
C SER A 785 26.66 -62.00 -5.97
N ILE A 786 26.00 -62.84 -6.80
CA ILE A 786 25.73 -64.24 -6.48
C ILE A 786 27.04 -65.04 -6.32
N ARG A 787 28.04 -64.79 -7.17
CA ARG A 787 29.34 -65.48 -7.09
C ARG A 787 30.11 -65.07 -5.83
N ILE A 788 30.12 -63.79 -5.46
CA ILE A 788 30.71 -63.30 -4.22
C ILE A 788 30.02 -63.96 -3.01
N GLY A 789 28.69 -63.99 -2.98
CA GLY A 789 27.92 -64.64 -1.92
C GLY A 789 28.28 -66.11 -1.75
N LYS A 790 28.33 -66.87 -2.86
CA LYS A 790 28.75 -68.29 -2.85
C LYS A 790 30.17 -68.49 -2.32
N MET A 791 31.10 -67.58 -2.63
CA MET A 791 32.48 -67.66 -2.12
C MET A 791 32.53 -67.35 -0.62
N LEU A 792 31.78 -66.35 -0.17
CA LEU A 792 31.67 -65.99 1.24
C LEU A 792 31.06 -67.14 2.06
N ASP A 793 29.97 -67.74 1.57
CA ASP A 793 29.29 -68.87 2.22
C ASP A 793 30.17 -70.11 2.32
N LYS A 794 30.95 -70.42 1.28
CA LYS A 794 31.96 -71.48 1.33
C LYS A 794 33.05 -71.18 2.35
N ALA A 795 33.53 -69.93 2.42
CA ALA A 795 34.51 -69.52 3.40
C ALA A 795 33.96 -69.63 4.84
N LEU A 796 32.73 -69.17 5.07
CA LEU A 796 32.00 -69.33 6.34
C LEU A 796 31.86 -70.81 6.73
N TYR A 797 31.38 -71.66 5.82
CA TYR A 797 31.22 -73.09 6.05
C TYR A 797 32.55 -73.77 6.41
N SER A 798 33.63 -73.43 5.72
CA SER A 798 34.97 -73.96 6.02
C SER A 798 35.45 -73.59 7.44
N LYS A 799 35.14 -72.38 7.90
CA LYS A 799 35.42 -71.92 9.27
C LYS A 799 34.55 -72.61 10.31
N PHE A 800 33.26 -72.78 10.05
CA PHE A 800 32.36 -73.53 10.94
C PHE A 800 32.81 -74.99 11.09
N LYS A 801 33.20 -75.65 9.98
CA LYS A 801 33.70 -77.04 9.99
C LYS A 801 35.00 -77.20 10.78
N LYS A 802 35.89 -76.19 10.77
CA LYS A 802 37.11 -76.16 11.60
C LYS A 802 36.87 -75.92 13.07
N LYS A 803 35.74 -75.31 13.46
CA LYS A 803 35.37 -75.09 14.86
C LYS A 803 34.71 -76.32 15.49
N GLY A 804 34.13 -77.20 14.67
CA GLY A 804 33.51 -78.48 15.07
C GLY A 804 34.43 -79.71 15.00
N ARG A 805 35.70 -79.52 14.65
CA ARG A 805 36.82 -80.44 14.92
C ARG A 805 37.65 -79.83 16.03
#